data_AF-A0AAE9DGG3-F1
#
_entry.id   AF-A0AAE9DGG3-F1
#
_cell.length_a   1.000
_cell.length_b   1.000
_cell.length_c   1.000
_cell.angle_alpha   90.00
_cell.angle_beta   90.00
_cell.angle_gamma   90.00
#
_symmetry.space_group_name_H-M   'P 1'
#
loop_
_entity.id
_entity.type
_entity.pdbx_description
1 polymer ?
#
loop_
_entity_poly.entity_id
_entity_poly.type
_entity_poly.pdbx_seq_one_letter_code
_entity_poly.pdbx_strand_id
1 'polypeptide(L)'
;MSQFFKNPAKCDISCDYVKDYVIYGLQKFVSESVCRSFDEPGDNGKMYIQRILKHSGNKFRMYGSADELTEEIRKFKNYPETYRLFGDQYFSLNTPEIYYSLNRKKRFINRADLYVLLHNMIISTIKHEAPKYFQASVEKLILELVPPPGGPVEHVELGKIDFRGILEHIQRLYKLSKNFSQNELEEFDIFDDLDYEERKKFDKIDKKKTRKSQKDEILQRFLDAKFLDSLEEIIDKFEDIFEFGYSPQTIRVFEDGKNSKFVIRREIFEAINLNSEYSEGIEYDDEKENISRTIDFRDLKNLFGERLGDIEFIRVPIRRTKHKAVYIQGPSREILYILIQDAFFEILKFLIHGAKLFQKCHKKEEILKLLTEFFQVFHSDFDCKCFIAVIHMQKLKENLFSNFQIINNRKIKEIRDVSGFSQRDLESELQYLGLTTTFPEIRNFAELVYSEVDRKKRERILRTCDMFDAVEQCQIICFLNMFPELKYFLHDQEACHRVVGLKCMECEKEIAEKMQEAAENAKISPIFYENLSKNEEENEEILNETMRISDSEDENPEDVDLVTWEIVEAAEIPNLEHQKINKIKENPLELATEMLGKSLKLVAETKNELKIARELLEKSEKRLEDVETELRDLKAKFQESLEKKINNF
;
A
#
# COMPACT_ATOMS: atom_id res chain seq x y z
N MET A 1 15.01 -23.91 8.38
CA MET A 1 14.79 -22.92 7.31
C MET A 1 13.84 -21.80 7.71
N SER A 2 12.57 -22.08 8.06
CA SER A 2 11.57 -21.03 8.38
C SER A 2 11.98 -20.06 9.49
N GLN A 3 12.83 -20.48 10.43
CA GLN A 3 13.37 -19.61 11.49
C GLN A 3 14.26 -18.47 10.96
N PHE A 4 14.94 -18.65 9.82
CA PHE A 4 15.86 -17.65 9.26
C PHE A 4 15.14 -16.52 8.52
N PHE A 5 13.88 -16.75 8.14
CA PHE A 5 12.98 -15.75 7.54
C PHE A 5 12.25 -14.93 8.60
N LYS A 6 12.70 -14.98 9.86
CA LYS A 6 12.20 -14.13 10.95
C LYS A 6 13.35 -13.28 11.45
N ASN A 7 13.07 -12.01 11.75
CA ASN A 7 14.06 -11.15 12.37
C ASN A 7 14.40 -11.69 13.78
N PRO A 8 15.66 -12.05 14.07
CA PRO A 8 16.07 -12.58 15.37
C PRO A 8 16.22 -11.49 16.44
N ALA A 9 16.25 -10.20 16.05
CA ALA A 9 16.39 -9.07 16.95
C ALA A 9 15.18 -8.95 17.89
N LYS A 10 15.45 -8.76 19.19
CA LYS A 10 14.39 -8.54 20.18
C LYS A 10 13.75 -7.17 20.06
N CYS A 11 14.50 -6.13 19.67
CA CYS A 11 14.00 -4.78 19.43
C CYS A 11 14.33 -4.36 18.01
N ASP A 12 13.32 -4.10 17.19
CA ASP A 12 13.45 -3.89 15.74
C ASP A 12 12.97 -2.52 15.26
N ILE A 13 12.62 -1.61 16.18
CA ILE A 13 12.12 -0.25 15.89
C ILE A 13 13.10 0.80 16.44
N SER A 14 13.62 1.65 15.56
CA SER A 14 14.44 2.82 15.86
C SER A 14 13.63 4.13 15.87
N CYS A 15 14.27 5.21 16.34
CA CYS A 15 13.70 6.56 16.29
C CYS A 15 13.45 7.02 14.85
N ASP A 16 14.34 6.67 13.93
CA ASP A 16 14.28 7.07 12.54
C ASP A 16 13.10 6.44 11.80
N TYR A 17 12.73 5.18 12.09
CA TYR A 17 11.49 4.63 11.54
C TYR A 17 10.26 5.39 12.02
N VAL A 18 10.23 5.77 13.30
CA VAL A 18 9.11 6.54 13.83
C VAL A 18 9.06 7.91 13.16
N LYS A 19 10.20 8.60 13.05
CA LYS A 19 10.30 9.90 12.38
C LYS A 19 9.83 9.81 10.92
N ASP A 20 10.27 8.84 10.14
CA ASP A 20 9.86 8.77 8.72
C ASP A 20 8.42 8.29 8.52
N TYR A 21 7.91 7.44 9.42
CA TYR A 21 6.54 6.95 9.37
C TYR A 21 5.51 8.04 9.70
N VAL A 22 5.76 8.86 10.73
CA VAL A 22 4.80 9.90 11.11
C VAL A 22 4.75 11.02 10.07
N ILE A 23 3.57 11.60 9.89
CA ILE A 23 3.32 12.73 8.98
C ILE A 23 4.38 13.82 9.21
N TYR A 24 4.93 14.33 8.11
CA TYR A 24 6.05 15.28 8.08
C TYR A 24 5.92 16.44 9.08
N GLY A 25 4.76 17.09 9.16
CA GLY A 25 4.51 18.19 10.10
C GLY A 25 4.54 17.82 11.60
N LEU A 26 4.49 16.52 11.92
CA LEU A 26 4.48 15.98 13.27
C LEU A 26 5.83 15.39 13.70
N GLN A 27 6.79 15.24 12.79
CA GLN A 27 8.10 14.62 13.06
C GLN A 27 8.87 15.32 14.21
N LYS A 28 8.75 16.65 14.31
CA LYS A 28 9.33 17.45 15.39
C LYS A 28 8.87 17.09 16.81
N PHE A 29 7.78 16.33 16.94
CA PHE A 29 7.26 15.87 18.23
C PHE A 29 7.81 14.49 18.62
N VAL A 30 8.60 13.84 17.74
CA VAL A 30 9.40 12.66 18.10
C VAL A 30 10.63 13.15 18.87
N SER A 31 10.58 13.07 20.20
CA SER A 31 11.65 13.58 21.06
C SER A 31 12.89 12.69 21.03
N GLU A 32 14.04 13.25 20.62
CA GLU A 32 15.32 12.54 20.63
C GLU A 32 15.76 12.12 22.04
N SER A 33 15.39 12.88 23.07
CA SER A 33 15.71 12.50 24.46
C SER A 33 14.95 11.25 24.91
N VAL A 34 13.75 11.02 24.35
CA VAL A 34 13.01 9.76 24.53
C VAL A 34 13.66 8.65 23.71
N CYS A 35 14.18 8.99 22.51
CA CYS A 35 14.87 8.06 21.63
C CYS A 35 16.21 7.51 22.16
N ARG A 36 16.96 8.27 22.97
CA ARG A 36 18.27 7.86 23.50
C ARG A 36 18.20 6.92 24.72
N SER A 37 16.99 6.57 25.18
CA SER A 37 16.77 5.78 26.41
C SER A 37 16.56 4.28 26.14
N PHE A 38 17.44 3.67 25.33
CA PHE A 38 17.39 2.23 25.05
C PHE A 38 18.29 1.44 26.00
N ASP A 39 17.67 0.61 26.85
CA ASP A 39 18.18 -0.70 27.30
C ASP A 39 17.25 -1.32 28.37
N GLU A 40 15.94 -1.41 28.11
CA GLU A 40 15.09 -2.28 28.95
C GLU A 40 15.13 -3.71 28.39
N PRO A 41 15.63 -4.70 29.17
CA PRO A 41 15.65 -6.09 28.73
C PRO A 41 14.23 -6.60 28.44
N GLY A 42 13.97 -6.98 27.19
CA GLY A 42 12.70 -7.59 26.78
C GLY A 42 11.71 -6.64 26.08
N ASP A 43 12.02 -5.36 25.90
CA ASP A 43 11.20 -4.48 25.07
C ASP A 43 11.34 -4.85 23.58
N ASN A 44 10.21 -5.10 22.93
CA ASN A 44 10.12 -5.41 21.52
C ASN A 44 9.77 -4.18 20.66
N GLY A 45 10.16 -2.99 21.10
CA GLY A 45 9.80 -1.73 20.46
C GLY A 45 8.41 -1.20 20.87
N LYS A 46 7.53 -2.02 21.44
CA LYS A 46 6.21 -1.54 21.89
C LYS A 46 6.32 -0.54 23.04
N MET A 47 7.13 -0.83 24.07
CA MET A 47 7.27 0.10 25.20
C MET A 47 7.92 1.39 24.75
N TYR A 48 8.89 1.29 23.82
CA TYR A 48 9.47 2.42 23.13
C TYR A 48 8.40 3.32 22.45
N ILE A 49 7.53 2.74 21.61
CA ILE A 49 6.42 3.48 20.99
C ILE A 49 5.48 4.08 22.05
N GLN A 50 5.14 3.33 23.10
CA GLN A 50 4.28 3.81 24.18
C GLN A 50 4.86 5.06 24.88
N ARG A 51 6.20 5.12 25.07
CA ARG A 51 6.88 6.30 25.61
C ARG A 51 6.78 7.48 24.65
N ILE A 52 7.00 7.27 23.36
CA ILE A 52 6.87 8.33 22.34
C ILE A 52 5.46 8.91 22.35
N LEU A 53 4.43 8.06 22.34
CA LEU A 53 3.04 8.50 22.41
C LEU A 53 2.77 9.34 23.67
N LYS A 54 3.22 8.87 24.85
CA LYS A 54 3.04 9.56 26.14
C LYS A 54 3.71 10.94 26.18
N HIS A 55 4.89 11.09 25.59
CA HIS A 55 5.65 12.35 25.63
C HIS A 55 5.36 13.28 24.44
N SER A 56 4.54 12.85 23.47
CA SER A 56 4.19 13.66 22.29
C SER A 56 3.25 14.84 22.57
N GLY A 57 2.74 14.99 23.79
CA GLY A 57 1.77 16.04 24.13
C GLY A 57 0.47 15.92 23.34
N ASN A 58 -0.04 14.68 23.19
CA ASN A 58 -1.26 14.33 22.44
C ASN A 58 -1.19 14.62 20.92
N LYS A 59 0.01 14.82 20.35
CA LYS A 59 0.20 15.06 18.92
C LYS A 59 0.12 13.81 18.05
N PHE A 60 0.21 12.62 18.66
CA PHE A 60 0.16 11.34 17.95
C PHE A 60 -1.14 10.55 18.16
N ARG A 61 -2.23 11.20 18.61
CA ARG A 61 -3.53 10.53 18.85
C ARG A 61 -4.16 9.90 17.61
N MET A 62 -3.81 10.38 16.40
CA MET A 62 -4.30 9.81 15.15
C MET A 62 -3.79 8.38 14.86
N TYR A 63 -2.66 8.01 15.45
CA TYR A 63 -2.03 6.71 15.24
C TYR A 63 -2.61 5.59 16.13
N GLY A 64 -3.60 5.91 16.97
CA GLY A 64 -4.26 4.95 17.84
C GLY A 64 -3.37 4.51 19.01
N SER A 65 -3.35 3.20 19.27
CA SER A 65 -2.60 2.62 20.39
C SER A 65 -1.11 2.38 20.04
N ALA A 66 -0.29 2.11 21.06
CA ALA A 66 1.10 1.72 20.81
C ALA A 66 1.20 0.41 20.01
N ASP A 67 0.27 -0.53 20.20
CA ASP A 67 0.22 -1.78 19.43
C ASP A 67 -0.04 -1.51 17.95
N GLU A 68 -1.03 -0.65 17.65
CA GLU A 68 -1.38 -0.27 16.29
C GLU A 68 -0.22 0.42 15.58
N LEU A 69 0.38 1.43 16.21
CA LEU A 69 1.52 2.14 15.62
C LEU A 69 2.76 1.23 15.44
N THR A 70 3.03 0.33 16.39
CA THR A 70 4.12 -0.64 16.29
C THR A 70 3.91 -1.59 15.10
N GLU A 71 2.68 -2.09 14.94
CA GLU A 71 2.29 -2.97 13.83
C GLU A 71 2.48 -2.28 12.47
N GLU A 72 2.03 -1.03 12.35
CA GLU A 72 2.14 -0.27 11.11
C GLU A 72 3.59 0.11 10.77
N ILE A 73 4.41 0.49 11.76
CA ILE A 73 5.83 0.78 11.52
C ILE A 73 6.57 -0.48 11.04
N ARG A 74 6.24 -1.65 11.60
CA ARG A 74 6.82 -2.91 11.14
C ARG A 74 6.44 -3.25 9.71
N LYS A 75 5.19 -2.98 9.30
CA LYS A 75 4.78 -3.10 7.89
C LYS A 75 5.56 -2.12 7.01
N PHE A 76 5.69 -0.87 7.46
CA PHE A 76 6.36 0.20 6.73
C PHE A 76 7.82 -0.09 6.42
N LYS A 77 8.61 -0.51 7.42
CA LYS A 77 10.06 -0.77 7.25
C LYS A 77 10.37 -2.09 6.54
N ASN A 78 9.37 -2.92 6.22
CA ASN A 78 9.59 -4.26 5.71
C ASN A 78 9.64 -4.32 4.19
N TYR A 79 10.73 -3.80 3.62
CA TYR A 79 11.05 -3.86 2.20
C TYR A 79 12.57 -4.11 2.01
N PRO A 80 12.98 -4.69 0.87
CA PRO A 80 14.40 -4.93 0.58
C PRO A 80 15.22 -3.64 0.63
N GLU A 81 16.44 -3.73 1.17
CA GLU A 81 17.38 -2.61 1.31
C GLU A 81 16.88 -1.44 2.17
N THR A 82 16.00 -1.69 3.14
CA THR A 82 15.50 -0.63 4.04
C THR A 82 16.61 0.16 4.75
N TYR A 83 17.78 -0.45 4.98
CA TYR A 83 18.93 0.19 5.61
C TYR A 83 19.43 1.44 4.87
N ARG A 84 19.12 1.57 3.57
CA ARG A 84 19.59 2.70 2.74
C ARG A 84 19.04 4.05 3.18
N LEU A 85 17.87 4.07 3.81
CA LEU A 85 17.21 5.31 4.24
C LEU A 85 17.39 5.58 5.74
N PHE A 86 17.76 4.56 6.51
CA PHE A 86 17.84 4.64 7.97
C PHE A 86 19.25 4.29 8.40
N GLY A 87 20.11 5.31 8.47
CA GLY A 87 21.54 5.19 8.78
C GLY A 87 21.88 5.09 10.26
N ASP A 88 20.99 4.54 11.08
CA ASP A 88 21.20 4.48 12.54
C ASP A 88 22.20 3.37 12.92
N GLN A 89 22.90 3.58 14.03
CA GLN A 89 24.01 2.78 14.59
C GLN A 89 23.69 1.31 14.93
N TYR A 90 22.48 0.85 14.63
CA TYR A 90 21.97 -0.51 14.87
C TYR A 90 21.14 -0.94 13.67
N PHE A 91 21.62 -1.94 12.93
CA PHE A 91 21.05 -2.40 11.67
C PHE A 91 19.68 -3.01 11.96
N SER A 92 18.62 -2.25 11.68
CA SER A 92 17.28 -2.79 11.84
C SER A 92 16.86 -3.45 10.53
N LEU A 93 17.26 -4.71 10.44
CA LEU A 93 16.96 -5.56 9.29
C LEU A 93 15.46 -5.64 8.99
N ASN A 94 15.15 -5.58 7.69
CA ASN A 94 13.86 -6.05 7.20
C ASN A 94 13.73 -7.56 7.46
N THR A 95 12.51 -8.07 7.33
CA THR A 95 12.24 -9.51 7.34
C THR A 95 12.24 -10.00 5.91
N PRO A 96 13.16 -10.92 5.52
CA PRO A 96 13.22 -11.44 4.15
C PRO A 96 11.87 -11.99 3.68
N GLU A 97 11.48 -11.61 2.47
CA GLU A 97 10.22 -12.05 1.88
C GLU A 97 10.42 -13.15 0.84
N ILE A 98 9.47 -14.08 0.79
CA ILE A 98 9.41 -15.11 -0.25
C ILE A 98 8.40 -14.68 -1.30
N TYR A 99 8.89 -14.49 -2.52
CA TYR A 99 8.10 -14.21 -3.71
C TYR A 99 7.76 -15.52 -4.42
N TYR A 100 6.68 -15.52 -5.19
CA TYR A 100 6.22 -16.69 -5.93
C TYR A 100 6.16 -16.38 -7.42
N SER A 101 6.55 -17.34 -8.24
CA SER A 101 6.18 -17.38 -9.67
C SER A 101 4.66 -17.23 -9.85
N LEU A 102 4.21 -16.82 -11.04
CA LEU A 102 2.78 -16.70 -11.37
C LEU A 102 1.98 -17.97 -11.04
N ASN A 103 2.51 -19.15 -11.38
CA ASN A 103 1.88 -20.45 -11.13
C ASN A 103 2.12 -20.98 -9.70
N ARG A 104 2.84 -20.22 -8.85
CA ARG A 104 3.20 -20.55 -7.47
C ARG A 104 4.05 -21.81 -7.29
N LYS A 105 4.64 -22.37 -8.35
CA LYS A 105 5.48 -23.58 -8.27
C LYS A 105 6.91 -23.26 -7.83
N LYS A 106 7.47 -22.16 -8.32
CA LYS A 106 8.80 -21.65 -7.93
C LYS A 106 8.69 -20.56 -6.87
N ARG A 107 9.68 -20.53 -5.97
CA ARG A 107 9.82 -19.56 -4.89
C ARG A 107 11.11 -18.78 -5.06
N PHE A 108 11.05 -17.48 -4.82
CA PHE A 108 12.17 -16.55 -4.99
C PHE A 108 12.39 -15.69 -3.75
N ILE A 109 13.61 -15.21 -3.59
CA ILE A 109 13.99 -14.19 -2.60
C ILE A 109 14.69 -13.06 -3.34
N ASN A 110 14.51 -11.82 -2.89
CA ASN A 110 15.29 -10.71 -3.40
C ASN A 110 16.78 -10.94 -3.10
N ARG A 111 17.67 -10.75 -4.08
CA ARG A 111 19.10 -11.03 -3.90
C ARG A 111 19.71 -10.19 -2.77
N ALA A 112 19.28 -8.93 -2.59
CA ALA A 112 19.73 -8.10 -1.47
C ALA A 112 19.30 -8.65 -0.09
N ASP A 113 18.18 -9.36 -0.02
CA ASP A 113 17.70 -9.99 1.22
C ASP A 113 18.51 -11.25 1.61
N LEU A 114 19.41 -11.74 0.75
CA LEU A 114 20.31 -12.85 1.11
C LEU A 114 21.33 -12.45 2.18
N TYR A 115 21.76 -11.18 2.19
CA TYR A 115 22.63 -10.64 3.23
C TYR A 115 21.91 -10.60 4.59
N VAL A 116 20.62 -10.24 4.57
CA VAL A 116 19.75 -10.29 5.75
C VAL A 116 19.55 -11.72 6.24
N LEU A 117 19.37 -12.65 5.30
CA LEU A 117 19.23 -14.07 5.59
C LEU A 117 20.52 -14.64 6.19
N LEU A 118 21.68 -14.27 5.67
CA LEU A 118 23.00 -14.63 6.20
C LEU A 118 23.16 -14.13 7.64
N HIS A 119 22.85 -12.87 7.91
CA HIS A 119 22.79 -12.34 9.27
C HIS A 119 21.90 -13.22 10.17
N ASN A 120 20.66 -13.48 9.75
CA ASN A 120 19.71 -14.26 10.56
C ASN A 120 20.22 -15.68 10.83
N MET A 121 20.91 -16.29 9.86
CA MET A 121 21.55 -17.60 10.02
C MET A 121 22.69 -17.55 11.02
N ILE A 122 23.56 -16.53 10.98
CA ILE A 122 24.66 -16.35 11.94
C ILE A 122 24.11 -16.20 13.36
N ILE A 123 23.18 -15.28 13.58
CA ILE A 123 22.60 -15.00 14.92
C ILE A 123 21.81 -16.19 15.46
N SER A 124 21.09 -16.92 14.60
CA SER A 124 20.34 -18.09 15.03
C SER A 124 21.23 -19.30 15.35
N THR A 125 22.43 -19.36 14.76
CA THR A 125 23.33 -20.51 14.88
C THR A 125 24.33 -20.34 16.02
N ILE A 126 24.84 -19.12 16.22
CA ILE A 126 25.88 -18.82 17.19
C ILE A 126 25.24 -18.41 18.53
N LYS A 127 25.47 -19.22 19.56
CA LYS A 127 25.11 -18.88 20.94
C LYS A 127 26.22 -18.04 21.58
N HIS A 128 26.08 -16.72 21.49
CA HIS A 128 27.04 -15.76 22.03
C HIS A 128 26.72 -15.35 23.48
N GLU A 129 27.75 -15.15 24.32
CA GLU A 129 27.58 -14.73 25.73
C GLU A 129 27.06 -13.29 25.84
N ALA A 130 27.46 -12.44 24.91
CA ALA A 130 27.02 -11.06 24.77
C ALA A 130 26.24 -10.87 23.45
N PRO A 131 25.00 -11.39 23.33
CA PRO A 131 24.31 -11.52 22.05
C PRO A 131 23.99 -10.17 21.39
N LYS A 132 23.73 -9.11 22.17
CA LYS A 132 23.45 -7.77 21.63
C LYS A 132 24.64 -7.16 20.89
N TYR A 133 25.83 -7.20 21.51
CA TYR A 133 27.03 -6.62 20.93
C TYR A 133 27.49 -7.41 19.71
N PHE A 134 27.50 -8.74 19.82
CA PHE A 134 27.83 -9.62 18.70
C PHE A 134 26.88 -9.41 17.52
N GLN A 135 25.58 -9.31 17.79
CA GLN A 135 24.59 -8.97 16.77
C GLN A 135 24.94 -7.65 16.09
N ALA A 136 25.10 -6.56 16.84
CA ALA A 136 25.46 -5.26 16.27
C ALA A 136 26.76 -5.28 15.43
N SER A 137 27.74 -6.11 15.79
CA SER A 137 28.98 -6.27 15.02
C SER A 137 28.76 -7.05 13.71
N VAL A 138 28.00 -8.16 13.75
CA VAL A 138 27.63 -8.91 12.54
C VAL A 138 26.81 -8.03 11.59
N GLU A 139 25.84 -7.32 12.16
CA GLU A 139 24.98 -6.36 11.46
C GLU A 139 25.79 -5.31 10.70
N LYS A 140 26.76 -4.66 11.37
CA LYS A 140 27.63 -3.66 10.75
C LYS A 140 28.47 -4.25 9.61
N LEU A 141 29.05 -5.44 9.82
CA LEU A 141 29.91 -6.03 8.79
C LEU A 141 29.10 -6.52 7.59
N ILE A 142 27.94 -7.15 7.81
CA ILE A 142 27.03 -7.56 6.73
C ILE A 142 26.68 -6.37 5.82
N LEU A 143 26.46 -5.18 6.39
CA LEU A 143 26.24 -3.95 5.62
C LEU A 143 27.42 -3.55 4.74
N GLU A 144 28.64 -3.66 5.24
CA GLU A 144 29.87 -3.38 4.49
C GLU A 144 30.05 -4.36 3.33
N LEU A 145 29.51 -5.59 3.46
CA LEU A 145 29.52 -6.63 2.42
C LEU A 145 28.40 -6.47 1.38
N VAL A 146 27.34 -5.69 1.64
CA VAL A 146 26.29 -5.49 0.65
C VAL A 146 26.82 -4.58 -0.46
N PRO A 147 26.79 -5.01 -1.74
CA PRO A 147 27.24 -4.17 -2.83
C PRO A 147 26.47 -2.86 -2.86
N PRO A 148 27.15 -1.72 -3.15
CA PRO A 148 26.48 -0.44 -3.32
C PRO A 148 25.27 -0.57 -4.25
N PRO A 149 24.17 0.16 -3.98
CA PRO A 149 23.00 0.11 -4.82
C PRO A 149 23.37 0.55 -6.24
N GLY A 150 23.12 -0.34 -7.20
CA GLY A 150 23.46 -0.20 -8.60
C GLY A 150 22.96 -1.43 -9.37
N GLY A 151 22.72 -1.26 -10.67
CA GLY A 151 22.25 -2.36 -11.52
C GLY A 151 20.79 -2.79 -11.27
N PRO A 152 20.34 -3.87 -11.94
CA PRO A 152 18.95 -4.33 -11.89
C PRO A 152 18.59 -4.96 -10.55
N VAL A 153 17.28 -5.01 -10.26
CA VAL A 153 16.76 -5.79 -9.14
C VAL A 153 16.73 -7.27 -9.52
N GLU A 154 17.36 -8.12 -8.70
CA GLU A 154 17.50 -9.55 -8.97
C GLU A 154 16.83 -10.41 -7.90
N HIS A 155 16.41 -11.60 -8.33
CA HIS A 155 15.79 -12.60 -7.46
C HIS A 155 16.45 -13.95 -7.62
N VAL A 156 16.69 -14.63 -6.51
CA VAL A 156 17.30 -15.95 -6.47
C VAL A 156 16.22 -16.98 -6.17
N GLU A 157 16.17 -18.05 -6.97
CA GLU A 157 15.27 -19.17 -6.72
C GLU A 157 15.70 -19.93 -5.45
N LEU A 158 14.79 -20.06 -4.48
CA LEU A 158 15.09 -20.70 -3.18
C LEU A 158 15.61 -22.13 -3.32
N GLY A 159 15.20 -22.85 -4.37
CA GLY A 159 15.64 -24.22 -4.62
C GLY A 159 17.12 -24.34 -5.00
N LYS A 160 17.76 -23.24 -5.40
CA LYS A 160 19.18 -23.19 -5.77
C LYS A 160 20.10 -22.86 -4.59
N ILE A 161 19.54 -22.46 -3.44
CA ILE A 161 20.32 -22.04 -2.27
C ILE A 161 20.69 -23.26 -1.41
N ASP A 162 21.99 -23.52 -1.24
CA ASP A 162 22.49 -24.52 -0.30
C ASP A 162 22.51 -23.99 1.14
N PHE A 163 21.33 -23.90 1.75
CA PHE A 163 21.18 -23.49 3.15
C PHE A 163 22.02 -24.33 4.12
N ARG A 164 22.19 -25.61 3.83
CA ARG A 164 22.92 -26.52 4.71
C ARG A 164 24.41 -26.25 4.63
N GLY A 165 24.96 -26.14 3.43
CA GLY A 165 26.36 -25.80 3.21
C GLY A 165 26.74 -24.47 3.84
N ILE A 166 25.88 -23.44 3.73
CA ILE A 166 26.10 -22.14 4.37
C ILE A 166 26.19 -22.30 5.90
N LEU A 167 25.24 -23.02 6.53
CA LEU A 167 25.24 -23.23 7.98
C LEU A 167 26.48 -24.01 8.45
N GLU A 168 26.83 -25.09 7.75
CA GLU A 168 28.02 -25.89 8.06
C GLU A 168 29.29 -25.04 7.94
N HIS A 169 29.34 -24.11 6.97
CA HIS A 169 30.46 -23.19 6.82
C HIS A 169 30.54 -22.14 7.93
N ILE A 170 29.42 -21.51 8.29
CA ILE A 170 29.33 -20.59 9.45
C ILE A 170 29.85 -21.27 10.72
N GLN A 171 29.38 -22.50 10.99
CA GLN A 171 29.81 -23.26 12.17
C GLN A 171 31.30 -23.60 12.13
N ARG A 172 31.83 -23.98 10.95
CA ARG A 172 33.26 -24.24 10.76
C ARG A 172 34.10 -23.01 11.09
N LEU A 173 33.77 -21.86 10.51
CA LEU A 173 34.50 -20.60 10.71
C LEU A 173 34.45 -20.15 12.18
N TYR A 174 33.28 -20.22 12.82
CA TYR A 174 33.15 -19.88 14.23
C TYR A 174 33.93 -20.83 15.15
N LYS A 175 34.01 -22.12 14.80
CA LYS A 175 34.84 -23.08 15.55
C LYS A 175 36.33 -22.82 15.35
N LEU A 176 36.74 -22.48 14.13
CA LEU A 176 38.13 -22.13 13.83
C LEU A 176 38.57 -20.88 14.58
N SER A 177 37.73 -19.84 14.64
CA SER A 177 38.05 -18.63 15.42
C SER A 177 38.23 -18.95 16.90
N LYS A 178 37.40 -19.82 17.49
CA LYS A 178 37.56 -20.27 18.88
C LYS A 178 38.75 -21.17 19.15
N ASN A 179 39.23 -21.90 18.15
CA ASN A 179 40.39 -22.77 18.27
C ASN A 179 41.72 -22.02 18.13
N PHE A 180 41.67 -20.73 17.80
CA PHE A 180 42.84 -19.86 17.85
C PHE A 180 43.41 -19.89 19.28
N SER A 181 44.68 -20.25 19.40
CA SER A 181 45.18 -20.84 20.64
C SER A 181 45.41 -19.79 21.73
N GLN A 182 45.15 -20.16 22.99
CA GLN A 182 45.48 -19.35 24.17
C GLN A 182 46.97 -18.97 24.22
N ASN A 183 47.84 -19.78 23.59
CA ASN A 183 49.29 -19.56 23.53
C ASN A 183 49.70 -18.40 22.59
N GLU A 184 48.96 -18.13 21.52
CA GLU A 184 49.22 -16.97 20.64
C GLU A 184 48.77 -15.64 21.28
N LEU A 185 47.92 -15.72 22.30
CA LEU A 185 47.44 -14.59 23.10
C LEU A 185 48.26 -14.36 24.38
N GLU A 186 49.00 -15.35 24.86
CA GLU A 186 49.94 -15.18 25.98
C GLU A 186 51.20 -14.38 25.60
N GLU A 187 51.56 -14.34 24.30
CA GLU A 187 52.60 -13.44 23.76
C GLU A 187 52.10 -12.01 23.50
N PHE A 188 50.78 -11.81 23.39
CA PHE A 188 50.12 -10.51 23.23
C PHE A 188 49.62 -10.01 24.60
N ASP A 189 50.42 -9.24 25.34
CA ASP A 189 49.85 -8.47 26.45
C ASP A 189 49.04 -7.31 25.84
N ILE A 190 47.78 -7.58 25.51
CA ILE A 190 46.86 -6.63 24.84
C ILE A 190 46.80 -5.28 25.59
N PHE A 191 47.16 -5.24 26.86
CA PHE A 191 47.26 -4.01 27.62
C PHE A 191 48.48 -3.16 27.31
N ASP A 192 49.59 -3.73 26.82
CA ASP A 192 50.83 -3.00 26.53
C ASP A 192 50.80 -2.30 25.17
N ASP A 193 50.03 -2.80 24.21
CA ASP A 193 49.89 -2.23 22.86
C ASP A 193 48.76 -1.19 22.71
N LEU A 194 47.81 -1.13 23.65
CA LEU A 194 46.77 -0.10 23.63
C LEU A 194 47.37 1.28 23.92
N ASP A 195 46.96 2.32 23.20
CA ASP A 195 47.44 3.66 23.53
C ASP A 195 46.85 4.15 24.87
N TYR A 196 47.41 5.23 25.42
CA TYR A 196 47.00 5.77 26.72
C TYR A 196 45.50 6.17 26.75
N GLU A 197 44.95 6.67 25.65
CA GLU A 197 43.55 7.11 25.57
C GLU A 197 42.59 5.91 25.40
N GLU A 198 43.02 4.85 24.71
CA GLU A 198 42.31 3.56 24.66
C GLU A 198 42.25 2.90 26.03
N ARG A 199 43.39 2.80 26.74
CA ARG A 199 43.45 2.28 28.13
C ARG A 199 42.52 3.06 29.06
N LYS A 200 42.48 4.38 28.93
CA LYS A 200 41.64 5.28 29.74
C LYS A 200 40.14 5.16 29.43
N LYS A 201 39.76 4.81 28.18
CA LYS A 201 38.38 4.45 27.84
C LYS A 201 37.99 3.10 28.46
N PHE A 202 38.87 2.10 28.42
CA PHE A 202 38.65 0.80 29.06
C PHE A 202 38.54 0.88 30.59
N ASP A 203 39.42 1.63 31.26
CA ASP A 203 39.38 1.84 32.73
C ASP A 203 38.12 2.60 33.20
N LYS A 204 37.49 3.36 32.31
CA LYS A 204 36.19 4.01 32.56
C LYS A 204 35.00 3.07 32.38
N ILE A 205 35.12 2.00 31.59
CA ILE A 205 33.98 1.18 31.16
C ILE A 205 33.42 0.30 32.30
N ASP A 206 34.21 -0.15 33.27
CA ASP A 206 33.62 -0.71 34.50
C ASP A 206 34.61 -0.89 35.65
N LYS A 207 34.65 0.06 36.60
CA LYS A 207 35.49 -0.05 37.82
C LYS A 207 35.09 -1.21 38.76
N LYS A 208 34.01 -1.93 38.46
CA LYS A 208 33.45 -3.02 39.28
C LYS A 208 33.84 -4.42 38.82
N LYS A 209 34.47 -4.60 37.66
CA LYS A 209 34.88 -5.92 37.15
C LYS A 209 36.30 -6.31 37.59
N THR A 210 36.55 -7.61 37.74
CA THR A 210 37.90 -8.13 38.02
C THR A 210 38.77 -8.08 36.78
N ARG A 211 40.10 -7.96 36.93
CA ARG A 211 41.05 -8.00 35.81
C ARG A 211 40.89 -9.25 34.92
N LYS A 212 40.53 -10.39 35.52
CA LYS A 212 40.24 -11.63 34.78
C LYS A 212 39.03 -11.47 33.86
N SER A 213 37.92 -10.94 34.39
CA SER A 213 36.72 -10.68 33.59
C SER A 213 36.94 -9.68 32.45
N GLN A 214 37.83 -8.70 32.64
CA GLN A 214 38.20 -7.76 31.57
C GLN A 214 39.04 -8.45 30.47
N LYS A 215 40.00 -9.31 30.85
CA LYS A 215 40.78 -10.12 29.90
C LYS A 215 39.89 -11.06 29.09
N ASP A 216 38.95 -11.74 29.74
CA ASP A 216 38.00 -12.65 29.08
C ASP A 216 37.10 -11.89 28.07
N GLU A 217 36.65 -10.67 28.41
CA GLU A 217 35.85 -9.82 27.50
C GLU A 217 36.65 -9.34 26.27
N ILE A 218 37.91 -8.95 26.46
CA ILE A 218 38.82 -8.55 25.38
C ILE A 218 39.10 -9.74 24.45
N LEU A 219 39.41 -10.90 25.04
CA LEU A 219 39.62 -12.12 24.29
C LEU A 219 38.40 -12.46 23.44
N GLN A 220 37.20 -12.44 24.02
CA GLN A 220 35.98 -12.73 23.27
C GLN A 220 35.78 -11.75 22.10
N ARG A 221 36.03 -10.45 22.29
CA ARG A 221 35.98 -9.46 21.20
C ARG A 221 36.99 -9.73 20.08
N PHE A 222 38.19 -10.18 20.43
CA PHE A 222 39.21 -10.55 19.44
C PHE A 222 38.78 -11.78 18.62
N LEU A 223 38.26 -12.82 19.28
CA LEU A 223 37.76 -14.02 18.61
C LEU A 223 36.53 -13.72 17.74
N ASP A 224 35.66 -12.81 18.19
CA ASP A 224 34.53 -12.32 17.40
C ASP A 224 35.04 -11.57 16.16
N ALA A 225 36.01 -10.66 16.30
CA ALA A 225 36.62 -9.95 15.18
C ALA A 225 37.22 -10.93 14.16
N LYS A 226 37.95 -11.97 14.60
CA LYS A 226 38.49 -13.00 13.71
C LYS A 226 37.41 -13.77 12.95
N PHE A 227 36.31 -14.12 13.61
CA PHE A 227 35.17 -14.74 12.93
C PHE A 227 34.55 -13.78 11.91
N LEU A 228 34.39 -12.52 12.29
CA LEU A 228 33.82 -11.47 11.44
C LEU A 228 34.70 -11.25 10.19
N ASP A 229 36.01 -11.14 10.34
CA ASP A 229 36.97 -11.04 9.22
C ASP A 229 36.84 -12.21 8.24
N SER A 230 36.30 -13.36 8.67
CA SER A 230 36.08 -14.53 7.83
C SER A 230 34.71 -14.54 7.11
N LEU A 231 33.85 -13.53 7.29
CA LEU A 231 32.53 -13.51 6.64
C LEU A 231 32.62 -13.34 5.11
N GLU A 232 33.64 -12.65 4.62
CA GLU A 232 33.93 -12.56 3.17
C GLU A 232 34.12 -13.94 2.55
N GLU A 233 34.77 -14.87 3.26
CA GLU A 233 34.93 -16.27 2.78
C GLU A 233 33.59 -16.97 2.56
N ILE A 234 32.54 -16.61 3.29
CA ILE A 234 31.19 -17.14 3.07
C ILE A 234 30.63 -16.61 1.75
N ILE A 235 30.75 -15.29 1.52
CA ILE A 235 30.24 -14.66 0.30
C ILE A 235 30.97 -15.23 -0.92
N ASP A 236 32.30 -15.30 -0.89
CA ASP A 236 33.13 -15.83 -1.98
C ASP A 236 32.81 -17.31 -2.27
N LYS A 237 32.62 -18.12 -1.22
CA LYS A 237 32.32 -19.55 -1.39
C LYS A 237 30.95 -19.79 -2.04
N PHE A 238 29.99 -18.89 -1.81
CA PHE A 238 28.62 -18.97 -2.32
C PHE A 238 28.34 -17.82 -3.30
N GLU A 239 29.36 -17.42 -4.08
CA GLU A 239 29.30 -16.26 -4.98
C GLU A 239 28.14 -16.33 -5.97
N ASP A 240 27.77 -17.53 -6.42
CA ASP A 240 26.68 -17.77 -7.38
C ASP A 240 25.32 -17.20 -6.92
N ILE A 241 25.07 -17.19 -5.61
CA ILE A 241 23.83 -16.65 -5.03
C ILE A 241 23.99 -15.22 -4.46
N PHE A 242 25.22 -14.73 -4.23
CA PHE A 242 25.43 -13.37 -3.71
C PHE A 242 25.82 -12.34 -4.78
N GLU A 243 26.54 -12.74 -5.82
CA GLU A 243 27.02 -11.84 -6.87
C GLU A 243 25.88 -11.36 -7.76
N PHE A 244 25.82 -10.07 -8.05
CA PHE A 244 24.83 -9.49 -8.96
C PHE A 244 25.31 -9.65 -10.42
N GLY A 245 24.38 -9.78 -11.35
CA GLY A 245 24.63 -9.89 -12.79
C GLY A 245 24.49 -11.30 -13.37
N TYR A 246 24.24 -12.32 -12.53
CA TYR A 246 24.19 -13.73 -12.96
C TYR A 246 22.82 -14.40 -12.79
N SER A 247 21.80 -13.67 -12.30
CA SER A 247 20.45 -14.24 -12.13
C SER A 247 19.73 -14.38 -13.47
N PRO A 248 18.93 -15.45 -13.68
CA PRO A 248 17.91 -15.45 -14.71
C PRO A 248 17.01 -14.21 -14.57
N GLN A 249 16.70 -13.57 -15.70
CA GLN A 249 15.88 -12.37 -15.69
C GLN A 249 14.49 -12.69 -15.13
N THR A 250 14.11 -11.94 -14.09
CA THR A 250 12.75 -11.99 -13.52
C THR A 250 12.07 -10.65 -13.73
N ILE A 251 10.75 -10.66 -13.88
CA ILE A 251 9.94 -9.44 -13.94
C ILE A 251 8.91 -9.44 -12.82
N ARG A 252 8.79 -8.30 -12.14
CA ARG A 252 7.85 -8.13 -11.03
C ARG A 252 6.47 -7.77 -11.55
N VAL A 253 5.51 -8.64 -11.24
CA VAL A 253 4.08 -8.41 -11.42
C VAL A 253 3.52 -7.87 -10.11
N PHE A 254 3.28 -6.58 -10.07
CA PHE A 254 2.72 -5.88 -8.93
C PHE A 254 1.23 -6.17 -8.80
N GLU A 255 0.80 -6.61 -7.63
CA GLU A 255 -0.60 -6.91 -7.34
C GLU A 255 -1.18 -5.87 -6.38
N ASP A 256 -2.12 -5.07 -6.86
CA ASP A 256 -2.81 -4.03 -6.10
C ASP A 256 -4.27 -4.42 -5.88
N GLY A 257 -4.51 -5.27 -4.89
CA GLY A 257 -5.82 -5.90 -4.70
C GLY A 257 -6.03 -7.09 -5.64
N LYS A 258 -7.29 -7.55 -5.79
CA LYS A 258 -7.61 -8.79 -6.52
C LYS A 258 -7.49 -8.65 -8.05
N ASN A 259 -7.87 -7.49 -8.59
CA ASN A 259 -8.12 -7.33 -10.02
C ASN A 259 -7.07 -6.47 -10.75
N SER A 260 -6.17 -5.81 -10.04
CA SER A 260 -5.12 -4.98 -10.65
C SER A 260 -3.78 -5.69 -10.60
N LYS A 261 -3.25 -6.00 -11.79
CA LYS A 261 -1.91 -6.56 -11.97
C LYS A 261 -1.19 -5.78 -13.06
N PHE A 262 0.02 -5.33 -12.77
CA PHE A 262 0.81 -4.53 -13.71
C PHE A 262 2.30 -4.74 -13.50
N VAL A 263 3.09 -4.41 -14.51
CA VAL A 263 4.55 -4.54 -14.49
C VAL A 263 5.18 -3.17 -14.75
N ILE A 264 6.38 -2.92 -14.22
CA ILE A 264 7.10 -1.71 -14.57
C ILE A 264 7.56 -1.81 -16.03
N ARG A 265 7.22 -0.80 -16.84
CA ARG A 265 7.47 -0.78 -18.28
C ARG A 265 8.95 -1.00 -18.62
N ARG A 266 9.85 -0.34 -17.87
CA ARG A 266 11.30 -0.47 -18.03
C ARG A 266 11.81 -1.89 -17.81
N GLU A 267 11.30 -2.62 -16.81
CA GLU A 267 11.74 -4.01 -16.56
C GLU A 267 11.45 -4.94 -17.74
N ILE A 268 10.30 -4.74 -18.40
CA ILE A 268 9.92 -5.49 -19.61
C ILE A 268 10.87 -5.16 -20.76
N PHE A 269 11.15 -3.88 -20.98
CA PHE A 269 12.00 -3.45 -22.08
C PHE A 269 13.44 -3.93 -21.92
N GLU A 270 14.01 -3.79 -20.73
CA GLU A 270 15.33 -4.33 -20.40
C GLU A 270 15.38 -5.84 -20.62
N ALA A 271 14.37 -6.58 -20.14
CA ALA A 271 14.32 -8.03 -20.30
C ALA A 271 14.20 -8.48 -21.77
N ILE A 272 13.36 -7.81 -22.56
CA ILE A 272 13.21 -8.11 -24.00
C ILE A 272 14.51 -7.82 -24.76
N ASN A 273 15.18 -6.70 -24.46
CA ASN A 273 16.43 -6.31 -25.10
C ASN A 273 17.58 -7.27 -24.78
N LEU A 274 17.59 -7.86 -23.58
CA LEU A 274 18.54 -8.90 -23.21
C LEU A 274 18.28 -10.24 -23.91
N ASN A 275 17.01 -10.55 -24.18
CA ASN A 275 16.59 -11.81 -24.82
C ASN A 275 16.57 -11.76 -26.35
N SER A 276 16.79 -10.60 -26.97
CA SER A 276 16.60 -10.46 -28.41
C SER A 276 17.79 -11.00 -29.21
N GLU A 277 17.56 -12.07 -29.97
CA GLU A 277 18.32 -12.39 -31.21
C GLU A 277 18.00 -11.40 -32.34
N TYR A 278 17.03 -10.50 -32.12
CA TYR A 278 16.50 -9.53 -33.07
C TYR A 278 17.34 -8.24 -33.08
N SER A 279 17.60 -7.70 -34.26
CA SER A 279 18.54 -6.59 -34.51
C SER A 279 18.11 -5.21 -33.99
N GLU A 280 16.87 -5.04 -33.51
CA GLU A 280 16.35 -3.76 -33.04
C GLU A 280 15.78 -3.90 -31.62
N GLY A 281 16.56 -3.44 -30.63
CA GLY A 281 16.09 -3.29 -29.26
C GLY A 281 14.93 -2.30 -29.17
N ILE A 282 14.13 -2.40 -28.11
CA ILE A 282 13.16 -1.38 -27.75
C ILE A 282 13.96 -0.18 -27.23
N GLU A 283 13.95 0.93 -27.97
CA GLU A 283 14.36 2.21 -27.43
C GLU A 283 13.34 2.68 -26.40
N TYR A 284 13.83 3.15 -25.27
CA TYR A 284 13.03 3.77 -24.25
C TYR A 284 13.78 4.96 -23.68
N ASP A 285 13.12 6.12 -23.67
CA ASP A 285 13.66 7.34 -23.10
C ASP A 285 13.53 7.25 -21.58
N ASP A 286 14.63 6.84 -20.95
CA ASP A 286 14.73 6.59 -19.52
C ASP A 286 15.46 7.73 -18.79
N GLU A 287 15.67 8.87 -19.46
CA GLU A 287 16.37 10.00 -18.87
C GLU A 287 15.53 10.63 -17.74
N LYS A 288 15.78 10.19 -16.51
CA LYS A 288 15.51 10.95 -15.27
C LYS A 288 14.05 11.25 -14.97
N GLU A 289 13.09 10.49 -15.46
CA GLU A 289 11.72 10.66 -14.95
C GLU A 289 11.66 10.18 -13.50
N ASN A 290 11.33 11.10 -12.59
CA ASN A 290 10.98 10.77 -11.21
C ASN A 290 9.71 9.91 -11.12
N ILE A 291 9.11 9.56 -12.26
CA ILE A 291 7.89 8.79 -12.41
C ILE A 291 8.22 7.57 -13.29
N SER A 292 7.78 6.38 -12.88
CA SER A 292 7.96 5.15 -13.62
C SER A 292 6.59 4.61 -14.06
N ARG A 293 6.37 4.57 -15.38
CA ARG A 293 5.14 4.07 -15.99
C ARG A 293 5.06 2.54 -15.93
N THR A 294 3.83 2.03 -15.96
CA THR A 294 3.55 0.59 -15.92
C THR A 294 2.81 0.14 -17.17
N ILE A 295 2.70 -1.18 -17.35
CA ILE A 295 1.85 -1.82 -18.35
C ILE A 295 0.92 -2.78 -17.61
N ASP A 296 -0.38 -2.76 -17.93
CA ASP A 296 -1.32 -3.75 -17.40
C ASP A 296 -0.87 -5.15 -17.81
N PHE A 297 -0.88 -6.07 -16.85
CA PHE A 297 -0.38 -7.42 -17.07
C PHE A 297 -1.15 -8.17 -18.17
N ARG A 298 -2.44 -7.85 -18.36
CA ARG A 298 -3.31 -8.45 -19.39
C ARG A 298 -2.89 -8.05 -20.80
N ASP A 299 -2.28 -6.87 -20.96
CA ASP A 299 -1.91 -6.33 -22.26
C ASP A 299 -0.55 -6.85 -22.74
N LEU A 300 0.27 -7.40 -21.85
CA LEU A 300 1.63 -7.84 -22.18
C LEU A 300 1.69 -8.83 -23.35
N LYS A 301 0.79 -9.82 -23.36
CA LYS A 301 0.75 -10.83 -24.44
C LYS A 301 0.42 -10.19 -25.79
N ASN A 302 -0.51 -9.24 -25.79
CA ASN A 302 -0.93 -8.55 -27.02
C ASN A 302 0.16 -7.61 -27.53
N LEU A 303 0.88 -6.94 -26.63
CA LEU A 303 1.92 -5.96 -26.97
C LEU A 303 3.25 -6.60 -27.40
N PHE A 304 3.65 -7.70 -26.77
CA PHE A 304 5.00 -8.27 -26.96
C PHE A 304 5.00 -9.70 -27.50
N GLY A 305 3.91 -10.45 -27.40
CA GLY A 305 3.77 -11.79 -27.97
C GLY A 305 4.93 -12.73 -27.63
N GLU A 306 5.55 -13.29 -28.67
CA GLU A 306 6.68 -14.22 -28.54
C GLU A 306 7.96 -13.59 -27.98
N ARG A 307 8.10 -12.26 -28.05
CA ARG A 307 9.28 -11.55 -27.51
C ARG A 307 9.42 -11.67 -25.99
N LEU A 308 8.34 -12.06 -25.30
CA LEU A 308 8.38 -12.35 -23.86
C LEU A 308 9.19 -13.62 -23.54
N GLY A 309 9.37 -14.52 -24.51
CA GLY A 309 10.19 -15.73 -24.38
C GLY A 309 9.93 -16.51 -23.08
N ASP A 310 11.02 -16.94 -22.43
CA ASP A 310 11.02 -17.69 -21.16
C ASP A 310 11.18 -16.79 -19.92
N ILE A 311 10.81 -15.51 -20.01
CA ILE A 311 10.90 -14.59 -18.86
C ILE A 311 10.09 -15.13 -17.68
N GLU A 312 10.72 -15.18 -16.51
CA GLU A 312 10.05 -15.63 -15.29
C GLU A 312 9.38 -14.44 -14.58
N PHE A 313 8.06 -14.51 -14.47
CA PHE A 313 7.26 -13.49 -13.78
C PHE A 313 7.05 -13.85 -12.31
N ILE A 314 7.35 -12.91 -11.42
CA ILE A 314 7.20 -13.07 -9.97
C ILE A 314 6.13 -12.12 -9.42
N ARG A 315 5.31 -12.62 -8.51
CA ARG A 315 4.20 -11.88 -7.90
C ARG A 315 4.72 -11.04 -6.73
N VAL A 316 4.46 -9.74 -6.77
CA VAL A 316 4.87 -8.76 -5.75
C VAL A 316 3.64 -8.00 -5.25
N PRO A 317 3.10 -8.32 -4.06
CA PRO A 317 1.95 -7.61 -3.53
C PRO A 317 2.30 -6.17 -3.13
N ILE A 318 1.46 -5.22 -3.50
CA ILE A 318 1.57 -3.84 -3.01
C ILE A 318 1.15 -3.80 -1.55
N ARG A 319 2.12 -3.53 -0.68
CA ARG A 319 1.91 -3.39 0.75
C ARG A 319 1.60 -1.95 1.10
N ARG A 320 0.64 -1.74 2.01
CA ARG A 320 0.27 -0.41 2.50
C ARG A 320 0.20 -0.39 4.01
N THR A 321 0.52 0.77 4.56
CA THR A 321 0.21 1.12 5.95
C THR A 321 -0.84 2.22 5.97
N LYS A 322 -1.41 2.48 7.14
CA LYS A 322 -2.46 3.48 7.32
C LYS A 322 -1.99 4.89 6.96
N HIS A 323 -0.76 5.27 7.30
CA HIS A 323 -0.31 6.67 7.17
C HIS A 323 0.87 6.89 6.22
N LYS A 324 1.59 5.82 5.84
CA LYS A 324 2.82 5.90 5.06
C LYS A 324 2.85 4.85 3.95
N ALA A 325 3.28 5.21 2.75
CA ALA A 325 3.51 4.22 1.70
C ALA A 325 4.68 3.28 2.05
N VAL A 326 4.55 1.98 1.76
CA VAL A 326 5.69 1.04 1.85
C VAL A 326 6.51 1.20 0.58
N TYR A 327 7.83 1.34 0.72
CA TYR A 327 8.70 1.56 -0.43
C TYR A 327 8.96 0.25 -1.17
N ILE A 328 9.23 0.37 -2.47
CA ILE A 328 9.69 -0.73 -3.31
C ILE A 328 10.98 -0.32 -4.03
N GLN A 329 11.83 -1.28 -4.39
CA GLN A 329 12.93 -1.01 -5.32
C GLN A 329 12.38 -0.66 -6.70
N GLY A 330 13.00 0.28 -7.40
CA GLY A 330 12.71 0.57 -8.80
C GLY A 330 13.21 -0.52 -9.74
N PRO A 331 13.23 -0.26 -11.05
CA PRO A 331 13.85 -1.16 -12.02
C PRO A 331 15.33 -1.38 -11.74
N SER A 332 16.02 -0.31 -11.31
CA SER A 332 17.34 -0.40 -10.71
C SER A 332 17.26 -0.38 -9.18
N ARG A 333 18.30 -0.93 -8.54
CA ARG A 333 18.49 -0.82 -7.09
C ARG A 333 18.76 0.61 -6.63
N GLU A 334 19.05 1.56 -7.51
CA GLU A 334 19.45 2.91 -7.09
C GLU A 334 18.31 3.76 -6.54
N ILE A 335 17.08 3.54 -7.01
CA ILE A 335 15.95 4.42 -6.69
C ILE A 335 14.84 3.60 -6.03
N LEU A 336 14.36 4.09 -4.89
CA LEU A 336 13.16 3.58 -4.24
C LEU A 336 11.92 4.32 -4.76
N TYR A 337 10.83 3.59 -4.89
CA TYR A 337 9.57 4.08 -5.44
C TYR A 337 8.38 3.75 -4.53
N ILE A 338 7.29 4.49 -4.75
CA ILE A 338 5.95 4.22 -4.22
C ILE A 338 4.92 4.45 -5.32
N LEU A 339 3.71 3.88 -5.22
CA LEU A 339 2.65 4.22 -6.18
C LEU A 339 2.32 5.71 -6.07
N ILE A 340 2.13 6.38 -7.20
CA ILE A 340 1.88 7.82 -7.23
C ILE A 340 0.57 8.19 -6.53
N GLN A 341 -0.45 7.33 -6.60
CA GLN A 341 -1.67 7.47 -5.80
C GLN A 341 -1.42 7.40 -4.28
N ASP A 342 -0.48 6.57 -3.81
CA ASP A 342 -0.12 6.52 -2.39
C ASP A 342 0.63 7.78 -1.96
N ALA A 343 1.49 8.31 -2.83
CA ALA A 343 2.13 9.61 -2.62
C ALA A 343 1.11 10.75 -2.51
N PHE A 344 0.09 10.75 -3.38
CA PHE A 344 -1.01 11.71 -3.36
C PHE A 344 -1.73 11.71 -2.01
N PHE A 345 -2.17 10.55 -1.51
CA PHE A 345 -2.85 10.45 -0.22
C PHE A 345 -1.93 10.79 0.96
N GLU A 346 -0.64 10.44 0.90
CA GLU A 346 0.32 10.81 1.94
C GLU A 346 0.53 12.34 2.01
N ILE A 347 0.56 13.02 0.86
CA ILE A 347 0.63 14.48 0.83
C ILE A 347 -0.68 15.10 1.32
N LEU A 348 -1.85 14.60 0.93
CA LEU A 348 -3.14 15.08 1.47
C LEU A 348 -3.19 14.98 3.00
N LYS A 349 -2.70 13.88 3.58
CA LYS A 349 -2.56 13.73 5.04
C LYS A 349 -1.66 14.81 5.64
N PHE A 350 -0.54 15.11 4.99
CA PHE A 350 0.31 16.23 5.40
C PHE A 350 -0.42 17.58 5.31
N LEU A 351 -1.15 17.86 4.22
CA LEU A 351 -1.92 19.09 4.06
C LEU A 351 -2.99 19.25 5.15
N ILE A 352 -3.69 18.16 5.47
CA ILE A 352 -4.82 18.14 6.41
C ILE A 352 -4.35 18.17 7.86
N HIS A 353 -3.48 17.24 8.27
CA HIS A 353 -3.12 17.06 9.68
C HIS A 353 -1.82 17.78 10.06
N GLY A 354 -0.86 17.86 9.14
CA GLY A 354 0.43 18.52 9.37
C GLY A 354 0.36 20.04 9.21
N ALA A 355 -0.02 20.51 8.02
CA ALA A 355 -0.10 21.92 7.69
C ALA A 355 -1.42 22.57 8.14
N LYS A 356 -2.49 21.76 8.23
CA LYS A 356 -3.89 22.18 8.46
C LYS A 356 -4.33 23.26 7.47
N LEU A 357 -4.00 23.03 6.21
CA LEU A 357 -4.18 23.99 5.12
C LEU A 357 -5.62 24.52 5.06
N PHE A 358 -6.60 23.63 5.11
CA PHE A 358 -8.01 23.99 4.95
C PHE A 358 -8.63 24.70 6.16
N GLN A 359 -7.94 24.74 7.31
CA GLN A 359 -8.34 25.61 8.44
C GLN A 359 -7.72 27.01 8.32
N LYS A 360 -6.64 27.15 7.53
CA LYS A 360 -5.88 28.39 7.37
C LYS A 360 -6.27 29.16 6.13
N CYS A 361 -6.57 28.48 5.02
CA CYS A 361 -6.89 29.07 3.74
C CYS A 361 -8.36 28.77 3.39
N HIS A 362 -9.11 29.80 3.00
CA HIS A 362 -10.56 29.70 2.75
C HIS A 362 -10.94 29.92 1.28
N LYS A 363 -10.00 30.42 0.47
CA LYS A 363 -10.24 30.73 -0.94
C LYS A 363 -9.51 29.73 -1.84
N LYS A 364 -10.17 29.29 -2.91
CA LYS A 364 -9.62 28.36 -3.90
C LYS A 364 -8.32 28.87 -4.50
N GLU A 365 -8.23 30.18 -4.79
CA GLU A 365 -7.06 30.80 -5.43
C GLU A 365 -5.84 30.81 -4.49
N GLU A 366 -6.05 30.97 -3.18
CA GLU A 366 -4.98 30.91 -2.17
C GLU A 366 -4.44 29.48 -2.06
N ILE A 367 -5.32 28.49 -2.03
CA ILE A 367 -4.97 27.06 -2.00
C ILE A 367 -4.19 26.69 -3.27
N LEU A 368 -4.70 27.06 -4.45
CA LEU A 368 -4.05 26.79 -5.73
C LEU A 368 -2.62 27.34 -5.77
N LYS A 369 -2.42 28.59 -5.33
CA LYS A 369 -1.09 29.21 -5.30
C LYS A 369 -0.10 28.43 -4.44
N LEU A 370 -0.53 27.97 -3.26
CA LEU A 370 0.31 27.19 -2.35
C LEU A 370 0.60 25.77 -2.85
N LEU A 371 -0.28 25.22 -3.69
CA LEU A 371 -0.24 23.86 -4.22
C LEU A 371 0.24 23.78 -5.67
N THR A 372 0.89 24.81 -6.20
CA THR A 372 1.33 24.85 -7.61
C THR A 372 2.14 23.59 -8.00
N GLU A 373 3.16 23.23 -7.20
CA GLU A 373 3.97 22.03 -7.46
C GLU A 373 3.20 20.71 -7.25
N PHE A 374 2.22 20.70 -6.35
CA PHE A 374 1.37 19.54 -6.15
C PHE A 374 0.58 19.22 -7.42
N PHE A 375 0.00 20.24 -8.07
CA PHE A 375 -0.74 20.05 -9.33
C PHE A 375 0.18 19.76 -10.53
N GLN A 376 1.47 20.09 -10.47
CA GLN A 376 2.44 19.69 -11.49
C GLN A 376 2.79 18.21 -11.41
N VAL A 377 2.74 17.61 -10.22
CA VAL A 377 3.05 16.18 -10.02
C VAL A 377 1.79 15.30 -10.17
N PHE A 378 0.65 15.79 -9.70
CA PHE A 378 -0.63 15.06 -9.74
C PHE A 378 -1.58 15.70 -10.74
N HIS A 379 -1.59 15.16 -11.96
CA HIS A 379 -2.39 15.62 -13.09
C HIS A 379 -2.90 14.42 -13.90
N SER A 380 -3.88 14.64 -14.79
CA SER A 380 -4.57 13.57 -15.53
C SER A 380 -3.89 13.18 -16.86
N ASP A 381 -2.60 13.46 -17.05
CA ASP A 381 -1.89 13.06 -18.30
C ASP A 381 -1.23 11.68 -18.15
N PHE A 382 -1.76 10.84 -17.26
CA PHE A 382 -1.36 9.45 -17.12
C PHE A 382 -2.49 8.58 -17.68
N ASP A 383 -2.13 7.64 -18.55
CA ASP A 383 -3.04 6.62 -19.10
C ASP A 383 -2.89 5.25 -18.40
N CYS A 384 -2.06 5.20 -17.35
CA CYS A 384 -1.69 3.99 -16.65
C CYS A 384 -1.31 4.28 -15.20
N LYS A 385 -1.27 3.22 -14.38
CA LYS A 385 -0.67 3.30 -13.05
C LYS A 385 0.80 3.70 -13.15
N CYS A 386 1.21 4.56 -12.24
CA CYS A 386 2.58 5.04 -12.17
C CYS A 386 3.15 4.89 -10.76
N PHE A 387 4.46 4.72 -10.71
CA PHE A 387 5.26 4.89 -9.51
C PHE A 387 5.94 6.25 -9.52
N ILE A 388 6.23 6.79 -8.33
CA ILE A 388 7.02 8.01 -8.13
C ILE A 388 8.21 7.70 -7.24
N ALA A 389 9.37 8.24 -7.61
CA ALA A 389 10.61 8.11 -6.86
C ALA A 389 10.45 8.79 -5.49
N VAL A 390 10.85 8.09 -4.42
CA VAL A 390 10.75 8.57 -3.04
C VAL A 390 11.51 9.90 -2.87
N ILE A 391 12.67 10.05 -3.51
CA ILE A 391 13.48 11.28 -3.49
C ILE A 391 12.73 12.49 -4.08
N HIS A 392 11.87 12.29 -5.07
CA HIS A 392 11.09 13.36 -5.68
C HIS A 392 9.90 13.73 -4.79
N MET A 393 9.25 12.73 -4.20
CA MET A 393 8.18 12.92 -3.23
C MET A 393 8.67 13.67 -1.97
N GLN A 394 9.90 13.40 -1.51
CA GLN A 394 10.53 14.13 -0.41
C GLN A 394 10.75 15.61 -0.77
N LYS A 395 11.32 15.90 -1.94
CA LYS A 395 11.49 17.28 -2.44
C LYS A 395 10.17 18.03 -2.52
N LEU A 396 9.11 17.39 -3.06
CA LEU A 396 7.78 17.99 -3.13
C LEU A 396 7.25 18.36 -1.72
N LYS A 397 7.44 17.49 -0.72
CA LYS A 397 7.04 17.80 0.66
C LYS A 397 7.83 18.95 1.26
N GLU A 398 9.14 19.02 1.03
CA GLU A 398 10.00 20.10 1.53
C GLU A 398 9.58 21.45 0.94
N ASN A 399 9.29 21.49 -0.35
CA ASN A 399 8.83 22.68 -1.05
C ASN A 399 7.45 23.13 -0.54
N LEU A 400 6.49 22.19 -0.46
CA LEU A 400 5.17 22.46 0.11
C LEU A 400 5.27 22.96 1.55
N PHE A 401 6.09 22.32 2.39
CA PHE A 401 6.29 22.75 3.77
C PHE A 401 6.85 24.18 3.86
N SER A 402 7.79 24.53 2.99
CA SER A 402 8.35 25.88 2.89
C SER A 402 7.28 26.91 2.52
N ASN A 403 6.41 26.59 1.56
CA ASN A 403 5.27 27.44 1.18
C ASN A 403 4.31 27.67 2.35
N PHE A 404 4.07 26.64 3.18
CA PHE A 404 3.15 26.74 4.31
C PHE A 404 3.70 27.49 5.53
N GLN A 405 5.01 27.73 5.63
CA GLN A 405 5.56 28.57 6.69
C GLN A 405 5.00 30.00 6.63
N ILE A 406 4.63 30.48 5.44
CA ILE A 406 4.05 31.81 5.20
C ILE A 406 2.71 31.98 5.94
N ILE A 407 1.95 30.90 6.14
CA ILE A 407 0.62 30.91 6.75
C ILE A 407 0.62 30.36 8.19
N ASN A 408 1.78 30.18 8.81
CA ASN A 408 1.92 29.43 10.07
C ASN A 408 1.47 30.19 11.33
N ASN A 409 1.32 31.52 11.27
CA ASN A 409 1.03 32.36 12.43
C ASN A 409 -0.45 32.34 12.89
N ARG A 410 -1.32 31.57 12.24
CA ARG A 410 -2.75 31.51 12.59
C ARG A 410 -2.98 30.49 13.72
N LYS A 411 -3.62 30.94 14.81
CA LYS A 411 -4.07 30.03 15.88
C LYS A 411 -5.23 29.19 15.35
N ILE A 412 -5.01 27.90 15.24
CA ILE A 412 -5.98 26.92 14.75
C ILE A 412 -6.44 25.98 15.86
N LYS A 413 -7.58 25.32 15.64
CA LYS A 413 -8.13 24.36 16.59
C LYS A 413 -7.55 22.96 16.33
N GLU A 414 -7.62 22.11 17.35
CA GLU A 414 -7.20 20.71 17.30
C GLU A 414 -8.43 19.83 17.37
N ILE A 415 -8.37 18.63 16.77
CA ILE A 415 -9.44 17.63 16.92
C ILE A 415 -9.58 17.27 18.40
N ARG A 416 -10.81 17.33 18.92
CA ARG A 416 -11.11 17.01 20.33
C ARG A 416 -11.00 15.51 20.62
N ASP A 417 -10.65 15.18 21.86
CA ASP A 417 -10.70 13.79 22.33
C ASP A 417 -12.14 13.30 22.45
N VAL A 418 -12.38 12.05 22.05
CA VAL A 418 -13.70 11.42 22.10
C VAL A 418 -13.60 9.99 22.66
N SER A 419 -14.64 9.58 23.38
CA SER A 419 -14.79 8.23 23.95
C SER A 419 -15.97 7.52 23.29
N GLY A 420 -16.00 7.53 21.96
CA GLY A 420 -17.20 7.31 21.15
C GLY A 420 -17.65 8.61 20.48
N PHE A 421 -18.14 8.52 19.25
CA PHE A 421 -18.80 9.63 18.57
C PHE A 421 -19.87 9.11 17.61
N SER A 422 -20.86 9.96 17.32
CA SER A 422 -21.93 9.76 16.35
C SER A 422 -21.72 10.64 15.11
N GLN A 423 -22.56 10.48 14.08
CA GLN A 423 -22.60 11.40 12.94
C GLN A 423 -22.72 12.88 13.36
N ARG A 424 -23.60 13.19 14.32
CA ARG A 424 -23.80 14.58 14.79
C ARG A 424 -22.57 15.15 15.48
N ASP A 425 -21.81 14.29 16.15
CA ASP A 425 -20.55 14.69 16.78
C ASP A 425 -19.50 15.01 15.71
N LEU A 426 -19.43 14.24 14.62
CA LEU A 426 -18.58 14.55 13.46
C LEU A 426 -18.97 15.88 12.82
N GLU A 427 -20.25 16.12 12.54
CA GLU A 427 -20.73 17.42 12.01
C GLU A 427 -20.35 18.60 12.90
N SER A 428 -20.49 18.41 14.22
CA SER A 428 -20.12 19.40 15.23
C SER A 428 -18.62 19.63 15.27
N GLU A 429 -17.81 18.58 15.08
CA GLU A 429 -16.35 18.66 15.02
C GLU A 429 -15.89 19.42 13.77
N LEU A 430 -16.46 19.13 12.59
CA LEU A 430 -16.17 19.84 11.35
C LEU A 430 -16.47 21.35 11.47
N GLN A 431 -17.59 21.70 12.11
CA GLN A 431 -17.92 23.09 12.44
C GLN A 431 -16.93 23.68 13.44
N TYR A 432 -16.63 22.96 14.53
CA TYR A 432 -15.72 23.41 15.56
C TYR A 432 -14.37 23.78 14.98
N LEU A 433 -13.82 22.94 14.10
CA LEU A 433 -12.53 23.15 13.42
C LEU A 433 -12.54 24.32 12.42
N GLY A 434 -13.71 24.91 12.12
CA GLY A 434 -13.85 26.02 11.16
C GLY A 434 -13.81 25.58 9.70
N LEU A 435 -13.91 24.28 9.41
CA LEU A 435 -13.82 23.75 8.06
C LEU A 435 -15.00 24.16 7.18
N THR A 436 -16.16 24.47 7.78
CA THR A 436 -17.34 24.96 7.06
C THR A 436 -17.14 26.34 6.41
N THR A 437 -16.11 27.08 6.82
CA THR A 437 -15.75 28.35 6.17
C THR A 437 -15.07 28.11 4.83
N THR A 438 -14.23 27.08 4.74
CA THR A 438 -13.50 26.71 3.52
C THR A 438 -14.35 25.83 2.61
N PHE A 439 -15.12 24.92 3.21
CA PHE A 439 -15.99 23.96 2.53
C PHE A 439 -17.40 24.02 3.14
N PRO A 440 -18.27 24.92 2.66
CA PRO A 440 -19.63 25.06 3.20
C PRO A 440 -20.46 23.76 3.16
N GLU A 441 -20.18 22.89 2.20
CA GLU A 441 -20.85 21.62 1.94
C GLU A 441 -20.35 20.44 2.78
N ILE A 442 -19.25 20.60 3.54
CA ILE A 442 -18.53 19.48 4.17
C ILE A 442 -19.39 18.59 5.08
N ARG A 443 -20.44 19.15 5.68
CA ARG A 443 -21.35 18.39 6.57
C ARG A 443 -22.23 17.42 5.80
N ASN A 444 -22.49 17.66 4.53
CA ASN A 444 -23.31 16.79 3.68
C ASN A 444 -22.67 15.40 3.50
N PHE A 445 -21.36 15.30 3.74
CA PHE A 445 -20.62 14.04 3.66
C PHE A 445 -20.52 13.31 5.00
N ALA A 446 -20.94 13.92 6.11
CA ALA A 446 -20.73 13.38 7.44
C ALA A 446 -21.44 12.04 7.67
N GLU A 447 -22.67 11.88 7.18
CA GLU A 447 -23.42 10.62 7.26
C GLU A 447 -22.68 9.46 6.57
N LEU A 448 -22.35 9.67 5.30
CA LEU A 448 -21.69 8.66 4.48
C LEU A 448 -20.31 8.27 5.03
N VAL A 449 -19.52 9.27 5.44
CA VAL A 449 -18.20 9.04 6.03
C VAL A 449 -18.31 8.37 7.40
N TYR A 450 -19.24 8.80 8.24
CA TYR A 450 -19.47 8.18 9.55
C TYR A 450 -19.82 6.70 9.40
N SER A 451 -20.76 6.35 8.53
CA SER A 451 -21.17 4.96 8.32
C SER A 451 -20.01 4.09 7.85
N GLU A 452 -19.15 4.60 6.96
CA GLU A 452 -17.99 3.85 6.48
C GLU A 452 -16.90 3.67 7.53
N VAL A 453 -16.63 4.71 8.33
CA VAL A 453 -15.67 4.64 9.45
C VAL A 453 -16.19 3.71 10.54
N ASP A 454 -17.49 3.78 10.88
CA ASP A 454 -18.12 2.88 11.85
C ASP A 454 -18.10 1.41 11.38
N ARG A 455 -18.27 1.18 10.08
CA ARG A 455 -18.15 -0.16 9.47
C ARG A 455 -16.73 -0.71 9.54
N LYS A 456 -15.71 0.14 9.39
CA LYS A 456 -14.28 -0.24 9.36
C LYS A 456 -13.58 -0.20 10.71
N LYS A 457 -14.26 0.22 11.78
CA LYS A 457 -13.64 0.40 13.11
C LYS A 457 -12.96 -0.88 13.60
N ARG A 458 -11.78 -0.72 14.17
CA ARG A 458 -11.00 -1.83 14.75
C ARG A 458 -11.56 -2.28 16.10
N GLU A 459 -12.10 -1.32 16.86
CA GLU A 459 -12.60 -1.53 18.22
C GLU A 459 -14.12 -1.45 18.28
N ARG A 460 -14.72 -1.93 19.38
CA ARG A 460 -16.19 -1.93 19.55
C ARG A 460 -16.83 -0.54 19.42
N ILE A 461 -16.09 0.50 19.82
CA ILE A 461 -16.53 1.89 19.76
C ILE A 461 -15.53 2.71 18.95
N LEU A 462 -16.03 3.77 18.30
CA LEU A 462 -15.21 4.74 17.61
C LEU A 462 -14.37 5.57 18.61
N ARG A 463 -13.10 5.78 18.29
CA ARG A 463 -12.11 6.44 19.15
C ARG A 463 -11.63 7.74 18.50
N THR A 464 -10.79 8.49 19.21
CA THR A 464 -10.16 9.70 18.69
C THR A 464 -9.46 9.47 17.34
N CYS A 465 -8.70 8.38 17.16
CA CYS A 465 -8.05 8.09 15.87
C CYS A 465 -9.04 7.95 14.72
N ASP A 466 -10.24 7.44 14.99
CA ASP A 466 -11.28 7.25 13.97
C ASP A 466 -11.96 8.60 13.64
N MET A 467 -12.00 9.55 14.59
CA MET A 467 -12.41 10.94 14.31
C MET A 467 -11.40 11.64 13.38
N PHE A 468 -10.10 11.37 13.54
CA PHE A 468 -9.09 11.86 12.59
C PHE A 468 -9.34 11.33 11.17
N ASP A 469 -9.65 10.05 11.03
CA ASP A 469 -9.94 9.44 9.73
C ASP A 469 -11.22 10.03 9.11
N ALA A 470 -12.28 10.20 9.90
CA ALA A 470 -13.54 10.79 9.42
C ALA A 470 -13.37 12.24 8.97
N VAL A 471 -12.67 13.07 9.77
CA VAL A 471 -12.38 14.47 9.42
C VAL A 471 -11.47 14.56 8.19
N GLU A 472 -10.53 13.62 8.02
CA GLU A 472 -9.69 13.52 6.82
C GLU A 472 -10.54 13.24 5.57
N GLN A 473 -11.37 12.18 5.60
CA GLN A 473 -12.18 11.78 4.46
C GLN A 473 -13.15 12.89 4.01
N CYS A 474 -13.83 13.56 4.95
CA CYS A 474 -14.69 14.70 4.63
C CYS A 474 -13.92 15.81 3.89
N GLN A 475 -12.70 16.12 4.31
CA GLN A 475 -11.86 17.14 3.66
C GLN A 475 -11.35 16.68 2.29
N ILE A 476 -10.98 15.41 2.13
CA ILE A 476 -10.54 14.87 0.83
C ILE A 476 -11.66 14.97 -0.21
N ILE A 477 -12.90 14.60 0.15
CA ILE A 477 -14.05 14.70 -0.76
C ILE A 477 -14.25 16.15 -1.21
N CYS A 478 -14.23 17.11 -0.27
CA CYS A 478 -14.40 18.52 -0.58
C CYS A 478 -13.26 19.06 -1.46
N PHE A 479 -12.01 18.65 -1.17
CA PHE A 479 -10.85 19.04 -1.97
C PHE A 479 -10.96 18.54 -3.42
N LEU A 480 -11.37 17.28 -3.62
CA LEU A 480 -11.58 16.72 -4.96
C LEU A 480 -12.79 17.35 -5.69
N ASN A 481 -13.82 17.79 -4.97
CA ASN A 481 -14.91 18.54 -5.57
C ASN A 481 -14.49 19.97 -5.96
N MET A 482 -13.57 20.57 -5.20
CA MET A 482 -12.99 21.87 -5.51
C MET A 482 -12.06 21.81 -6.73
N PHE A 483 -11.39 20.68 -6.95
CA PHE A 483 -10.44 20.43 -8.05
C PHE A 483 -10.79 19.12 -8.79
N PRO A 484 -11.83 19.12 -9.65
CA PRO A 484 -12.32 17.92 -10.34
C PRO A 484 -11.29 17.21 -11.22
N GLU A 485 -10.27 17.92 -11.72
CA GLU A 485 -9.15 17.37 -12.50
C GLU A 485 -8.42 16.24 -11.75
N LEU A 486 -8.35 16.33 -10.42
CA LEU A 486 -7.74 15.30 -9.59
C LEU A 486 -8.59 14.02 -9.51
N LYS A 487 -9.88 14.08 -9.86
CA LYS A 487 -10.72 12.88 -9.94
C LYS A 487 -10.35 12.03 -11.16
N TYR A 488 -9.99 12.66 -12.28
CA TYR A 488 -9.46 11.96 -13.45
C TYR A 488 -8.11 11.33 -13.13
N PHE A 489 -7.19 12.09 -12.52
CA PHE A 489 -5.93 11.51 -12.02
C PHE A 489 -6.18 10.29 -11.12
N LEU A 490 -7.09 10.37 -10.15
CA LEU A 490 -7.41 9.21 -9.30
C LEU A 490 -8.02 8.05 -10.09
N HIS A 491 -8.78 8.31 -11.15
CA HIS A 491 -9.34 7.29 -12.02
C HIS A 491 -8.25 6.56 -12.79
N ASP A 492 -7.34 7.30 -13.43
CA ASP A 492 -6.22 6.76 -14.20
C ASP A 492 -5.26 5.92 -13.33
N GLN A 493 -5.19 6.27 -12.04
CA GLN A 493 -4.42 5.50 -11.05
C GLN A 493 -5.23 4.39 -10.34
N GLU A 494 -6.46 4.13 -10.79
CA GLU A 494 -7.45 3.20 -10.22
C GLU A 494 -7.72 3.38 -8.72
N ALA A 495 -7.62 4.62 -8.26
CA ALA A 495 -7.60 5.02 -6.86
C ALA A 495 -8.96 5.54 -6.34
N CYS A 496 -9.96 5.74 -7.22
CA CYS A 496 -11.24 6.38 -6.86
C CYS A 496 -11.93 5.71 -5.66
N HIS A 497 -11.91 4.38 -5.62
CA HIS A 497 -12.53 3.56 -4.56
C HIS A 497 -11.97 3.84 -3.15
N ARG A 498 -10.81 4.50 -3.05
CA ARG A 498 -10.17 4.85 -1.77
C ARG A 498 -10.80 6.06 -1.10
N VAL A 499 -11.60 6.83 -1.81
CA VAL A 499 -12.31 8.00 -1.28
C VAL A 499 -13.78 7.65 -1.12
N VAL A 500 -14.23 7.65 0.13
CA VAL A 500 -15.60 7.25 0.47
C VAL A 500 -16.60 8.18 -0.21
N GLY A 501 -17.53 7.63 -0.98
CA GLY A 501 -18.57 8.43 -1.63
C GLY A 501 -18.12 9.33 -2.77
N LEU A 502 -16.91 9.13 -3.29
CA LEU A 502 -16.44 9.88 -4.44
C LEU A 502 -17.27 9.53 -5.67
N LYS A 503 -17.96 10.53 -6.22
CA LYS A 503 -18.61 10.44 -7.53
C LYS A 503 -17.58 10.64 -8.63
N CYS A 504 -17.23 9.56 -9.33
CA CYS A 504 -16.33 9.55 -10.48
C CYS A 504 -17.13 9.15 -11.72
N MET A 505 -17.26 10.08 -12.68
CA MET A 505 -18.07 9.87 -13.88
C MET A 505 -17.52 8.76 -14.77
N GLU A 506 -16.19 8.63 -14.85
CA GLU A 506 -15.55 7.56 -15.63
C GLU A 506 -15.80 6.18 -15.02
N CYS A 507 -15.70 6.04 -13.70
CA CYS A 507 -16.07 4.79 -13.03
C CYS A 507 -17.56 4.44 -13.24
N GLU A 508 -18.45 5.42 -13.15
CA GLU A 508 -19.89 5.21 -13.39
C GLU A 508 -20.15 4.77 -14.84
N LYS A 509 -19.45 5.37 -15.80
CA LYS A 509 -19.51 5.00 -17.22
C LYS A 509 -19.00 3.57 -17.47
N GLU A 510 -17.83 3.22 -16.95
CA GLU A 510 -17.29 1.86 -17.09
C GLU A 510 -18.20 0.80 -16.49
N ILE A 511 -18.80 1.08 -15.33
CA ILE A 511 -19.75 0.16 -14.69
C ILE A 511 -20.96 -0.03 -15.61
N ALA A 512 -21.50 1.06 -16.18
CA ALA A 512 -22.62 0.98 -17.11
C ALA A 512 -22.28 0.18 -18.37
N GLU A 513 -21.09 0.37 -18.95
CA GLU A 513 -20.60 -0.36 -20.11
C GLU A 513 -20.43 -1.87 -19.80
N LYS A 514 -19.78 -2.22 -18.69
CA LYS A 514 -19.63 -3.61 -18.24
C LYS A 514 -20.97 -4.29 -17.98
N MET A 515 -21.94 -3.57 -17.41
CA MET A 515 -23.30 -4.08 -17.22
C MET A 515 -24.01 -4.35 -18.54
N GLN A 516 -23.80 -3.50 -19.55
CA GLN A 516 -24.36 -3.70 -20.89
C GLN A 516 -23.73 -4.92 -21.58
N GLU A 517 -22.40 -5.05 -21.56
CA GLU A 517 -21.70 -6.21 -22.12
C GLU A 517 -22.12 -7.52 -21.45
N ALA A 518 -22.24 -7.52 -20.12
CA ALA A 518 -22.74 -8.67 -19.37
C ALA A 518 -24.19 -9.04 -19.77
N ALA A 519 -25.06 -8.04 -19.96
CA ALA A 519 -26.43 -8.26 -20.42
C ALA A 519 -26.49 -8.78 -21.87
N GLU A 520 -25.57 -8.37 -22.73
CA GLU A 520 -25.48 -8.85 -24.11
C GLU A 520 -24.94 -10.29 -24.19
N ASN A 521 -23.94 -10.62 -23.37
CA ASN A 521 -23.37 -11.97 -23.25
C ASN A 521 -24.32 -12.95 -22.56
N ALA A 522 -25.21 -12.47 -21.68
CA ALA A 522 -26.24 -13.25 -21.01
C ALA A 522 -27.48 -13.54 -21.89
N LYS A 523 -27.46 -13.23 -23.20
CA LYS A 523 -28.53 -13.61 -24.14
C LYS A 523 -28.59 -15.13 -24.37
N ILE A 524 -29.15 -15.83 -23.38
CA ILE A 524 -30.02 -16.98 -23.59
C ILE A 524 -31.17 -16.51 -24.50
N SER A 525 -31.51 -17.35 -25.49
CA SER A 525 -32.44 -17.11 -26.59
C SER A 525 -33.71 -16.32 -26.20
N PRO A 526 -34.20 -15.36 -27.02
CA PRO A 526 -35.42 -14.57 -26.78
C PRO A 526 -36.72 -15.39 -26.58
N ILE A 527 -36.67 -16.71 -26.74
CA ILE A 527 -37.82 -17.62 -26.64
C ILE A 527 -38.29 -17.81 -25.18
N PHE A 528 -37.44 -17.54 -24.18
CA PHE A 528 -37.80 -17.80 -22.78
C PHE A 528 -38.77 -16.77 -22.18
N TYR A 529 -38.77 -15.53 -22.67
CA TYR A 529 -39.63 -14.45 -22.13
C TYR A 529 -40.96 -14.27 -22.88
N GLU A 530 -41.12 -14.81 -24.08
CA GLU A 530 -42.39 -14.76 -24.83
C GLU A 530 -43.41 -15.79 -24.33
N ASN A 531 -42.95 -16.94 -23.80
CA ASN A 531 -43.82 -18.01 -23.32
C ASN A 531 -44.40 -17.79 -21.92
N LEU A 532 -43.90 -16.81 -21.15
CA LEU A 532 -44.44 -16.46 -19.83
C LEU A 532 -45.70 -15.57 -19.90
N SER A 533 -46.17 -15.24 -21.10
CA SER A 533 -47.30 -14.33 -21.32
C SER A 533 -48.60 -15.01 -21.77
N LYS A 534 -48.68 -16.36 -21.77
CA LYS A 534 -49.91 -17.07 -22.18
C LYS A 534 -50.26 -18.19 -21.21
N ASN A 535 -51.43 -18.03 -20.60
CA ASN A 535 -52.27 -18.95 -19.84
C ASN A 535 -51.69 -19.65 -18.58
N GLU A 536 -52.36 -19.38 -17.46
CA GLU A 536 -52.09 -19.92 -16.12
C GLU A 536 -52.36 -21.44 -16.00
N GLU A 537 -52.96 -22.08 -17.01
CA GLU A 537 -53.27 -23.52 -16.99
C GLU A 537 -52.15 -24.42 -17.55
N GLU A 538 -51.20 -23.91 -18.35
CA GLU A 538 -50.06 -24.71 -18.86
C GLU A 538 -48.86 -24.75 -17.87
N ASN A 539 -48.84 -23.85 -16.88
CA ASN A 539 -47.76 -23.79 -15.89
C ASN A 539 -47.87 -24.86 -14.79
N GLU A 540 -49.07 -25.40 -14.51
CA GLU A 540 -49.22 -26.53 -13.59
C GLU A 540 -48.76 -27.87 -14.22
N GLU A 541 -48.78 -27.99 -15.54
CA GLU A 541 -48.30 -29.19 -16.23
C GLU A 541 -46.76 -29.24 -16.27
N ILE A 542 -46.10 -28.09 -16.48
CA ILE A 542 -44.63 -27.96 -16.47
C ILE A 542 -44.05 -28.14 -15.06
N LEU A 543 -44.73 -27.64 -14.01
CA LEU A 543 -44.32 -27.84 -12.63
C LEU A 543 -44.42 -29.32 -12.21
N ASN A 544 -45.45 -30.04 -12.68
CA ASN A 544 -45.64 -31.47 -12.44
C ASN A 544 -44.69 -32.36 -13.25
N GLU A 545 -44.27 -31.93 -14.45
CA GLU A 545 -43.21 -32.59 -15.22
C GLU A 545 -41.84 -32.43 -14.54
N THR A 546 -41.57 -31.26 -13.96
CA THR A 546 -40.33 -30.99 -13.20
C THR A 546 -40.26 -31.76 -11.88
N MET A 547 -41.41 -31.99 -11.22
CA MET A 547 -41.52 -32.87 -10.04
C MET A 547 -41.39 -34.37 -10.35
N ARG A 548 -41.45 -34.80 -11.62
CA ARG A 548 -41.19 -36.19 -12.02
C ARG A 548 -39.73 -36.48 -12.36
N ILE A 549 -38.91 -35.45 -12.53
CA ILE A 549 -37.49 -35.58 -12.87
C ILE A 549 -36.63 -35.83 -11.61
N SER A 550 -37.18 -35.70 -10.41
CA SER A 550 -36.46 -35.96 -9.14
C SER A 550 -36.42 -37.42 -8.69
N ASP A 551 -36.97 -38.37 -9.47
CA ASP A 551 -36.98 -39.80 -9.10
C ASP A 551 -36.05 -40.68 -9.97
N SER A 552 -35.21 -40.10 -10.83
CA SER A 552 -34.12 -40.86 -11.45
C SER A 552 -32.82 -40.65 -10.69
N GLU A 553 -32.47 -41.64 -9.88
CA GLU A 553 -31.12 -41.91 -9.39
C GLU A 553 -30.18 -42.04 -10.59
N ASP A 554 -29.51 -40.95 -10.98
CA ASP A 554 -28.20 -40.94 -11.64
C ASP A 554 -27.89 -39.50 -12.07
N GLU A 555 -27.17 -38.75 -11.23
CA GLU A 555 -26.11 -37.82 -11.65
C GLU A 555 -25.29 -37.34 -10.43
N ASN A 556 -24.00 -37.14 -10.67
CA ASN A 556 -22.89 -37.19 -9.72
C ASN A 556 -22.86 -35.99 -8.73
N PRO A 557 -22.53 -36.16 -7.43
CA PRO A 557 -22.61 -35.08 -6.42
C PRO A 557 -21.63 -33.91 -6.57
N GLU A 558 -20.75 -33.91 -7.57
CA GLU A 558 -19.65 -32.94 -7.69
C GLU A 558 -20.01 -31.67 -8.48
N ASP A 559 -21.11 -31.65 -9.25
CA ASP A 559 -21.48 -30.50 -10.10
C ASP A 559 -22.50 -29.54 -9.46
N VAL A 560 -23.11 -29.90 -8.32
CA VAL A 560 -24.09 -29.07 -7.60
C VAL A 560 -23.43 -28.14 -6.57
N ASP A 561 -22.21 -28.45 -6.14
CA ASP A 561 -21.45 -27.70 -5.12
C ASP A 561 -20.72 -26.45 -5.70
N LEU A 562 -20.46 -26.44 -7.02
CA LEU A 562 -19.75 -25.33 -7.69
C LEU A 562 -20.65 -24.13 -7.98
N VAL A 563 -21.90 -24.37 -8.39
CA VAL A 563 -22.85 -23.30 -8.74
C VAL A 563 -23.38 -22.58 -7.49
N THR A 564 -23.43 -23.26 -6.34
CA THR A 564 -23.87 -22.67 -5.07
C THR A 564 -22.77 -21.86 -4.37
N TRP A 565 -21.49 -22.18 -4.58
CA TRP A 565 -20.38 -21.40 -4.00
C TRP A 565 -20.15 -20.07 -4.73
N GLU A 566 -20.27 -20.04 -6.06
CA GLU A 566 -20.05 -18.82 -6.86
C GLU A 566 -21.14 -17.75 -6.65
N ILE A 567 -22.37 -18.15 -6.37
CA ILE A 567 -23.48 -17.23 -6.07
C ILE A 567 -23.36 -16.63 -4.65
N VAL A 568 -22.76 -17.37 -3.71
CA VAL A 568 -22.54 -16.91 -2.32
C VAL A 568 -21.31 -15.99 -2.22
N GLU A 569 -20.28 -16.18 -3.05
CA GLU A 569 -19.09 -15.30 -3.08
C GLU A 569 -19.27 -14.01 -3.89
N ALA A 570 -20.21 -13.96 -4.84
CA ALA A 570 -20.48 -12.76 -5.65
C ALA A 570 -21.26 -11.66 -4.90
N ALA A 571 -21.94 -12.01 -3.80
CA ALA A 571 -22.67 -11.07 -2.96
C ALA A 571 -21.85 -10.77 -1.68
N GLU A 572 -21.09 -9.67 -1.67
CA GLU A 572 -20.52 -9.15 -0.42
C GLU A 572 -21.65 -8.78 0.58
N ILE A 573 -22.11 -9.73 1.40
CA ILE A 573 -23.01 -9.47 2.53
C ILE A 573 -22.30 -9.86 3.85
N PRO A 574 -21.57 -8.93 4.49
CA PRO A 574 -21.07 -9.17 5.84
C PRO A 574 -22.19 -8.91 6.88
N ASN A 575 -22.63 -10.00 7.53
CA ASN A 575 -23.46 -10.11 8.74
C ASN A 575 -24.98 -9.84 8.64
N LEU A 576 -25.75 -10.92 8.46
CA LEU A 576 -27.09 -11.04 9.08
C LEU A 576 -26.96 -11.55 10.53
N GLU A 577 -27.83 -11.04 11.40
CA GLU A 577 -27.90 -11.34 12.83
C GLU A 577 -27.89 -12.85 13.16
N HIS A 578 -27.25 -13.20 14.28
CA HIS A 578 -27.05 -14.57 14.79
C HIS A 578 -28.34 -15.43 14.92
N GLN A 579 -29.54 -14.86 14.79
CA GLN A 579 -30.80 -15.63 14.78
C GLN A 579 -31.12 -16.28 13.42
N LYS A 580 -30.50 -15.85 12.31
CA LYS A 580 -30.77 -16.43 10.98
C LYS A 580 -29.89 -17.63 10.60
N ILE A 581 -28.77 -17.83 11.28
CA ILE A 581 -27.84 -18.96 11.03
C ILE A 581 -28.49 -20.33 11.34
N ASN A 582 -29.46 -20.38 12.26
CA ASN A 582 -30.16 -21.62 12.57
C ASN A 582 -31.25 -22.00 11.54
N LYS A 583 -31.78 -21.05 10.75
CA LYS A 583 -32.70 -21.35 9.63
C LYS A 583 -31.98 -21.78 8.34
N ILE A 584 -30.72 -21.37 8.17
CA ILE A 584 -29.88 -21.72 7.00
C ILE A 584 -29.63 -23.24 6.90
N LYS A 585 -29.69 -23.96 8.03
CA LYS A 585 -29.49 -25.41 8.05
C LYS A 585 -30.73 -26.24 7.70
N GLU A 586 -31.92 -25.65 7.70
CA GLU A 586 -33.16 -26.42 7.60
C GLU A 586 -33.87 -26.31 6.24
N ASN A 587 -33.73 -25.21 5.48
CA ASN A 587 -34.26 -25.14 4.10
C ASN A 587 -33.64 -24.02 3.23
N PRO A 588 -32.56 -24.29 2.49
CA PRO A 588 -31.87 -23.31 1.63
C PRO A 588 -32.72 -22.75 0.47
N LEU A 589 -33.69 -23.54 0.00
CA LEU A 589 -34.48 -23.23 -1.19
C LEU A 589 -35.47 -22.08 -0.95
N GLU A 590 -36.10 -22.03 0.22
CA GLU A 590 -37.11 -21.02 0.57
C GLU A 590 -36.50 -19.61 0.69
N LEU A 591 -35.29 -19.49 1.23
CA LEU A 591 -34.57 -18.22 1.33
C LEU A 591 -34.08 -17.74 -0.04
N ALA A 592 -33.63 -18.65 -0.91
CA ALA A 592 -33.27 -18.33 -2.28
C ALA A 592 -34.49 -17.83 -3.07
N THR A 593 -35.65 -18.46 -2.90
CA THR A 593 -36.91 -18.00 -3.52
C THR A 593 -37.34 -16.63 -3.00
N GLU A 594 -37.19 -16.37 -1.69
CA GLU A 594 -37.53 -15.07 -1.10
C GLU A 594 -36.58 -13.95 -1.56
N MET A 595 -35.27 -14.25 -1.65
CA MET A 595 -34.25 -13.32 -2.15
C MET A 595 -34.44 -13.05 -3.64
N LEU A 596 -34.74 -14.08 -4.44
CA LEU A 596 -35.03 -13.93 -5.87
C LEU A 596 -36.31 -13.11 -6.08
N GLY A 597 -37.36 -13.35 -5.29
CA GLY A 597 -38.60 -12.57 -5.32
C GLY A 597 -38.39 -11.09 -4.98
N LYS A 598 -37.53 -10.78 -3.99
CA LYS A 598 -37.17 -9.39 -3.64
C LYS A 598 -36.36 -8.72 -4.75
N SER A 599 -35.39 -9.42 -5.33
CA SER A 599 -34.60 -8.91 -6.46
C SER A 599 -35.45 -8.67 -7.70
N LEU A 600 -36.38 -9.58 -8.01
CA LEU A 600 -37.32 -9.42 -9.14
C LEU A 600 -38.26 -8.23 -8.94
N LYS A 601 -38.72 -7.99 -7.70
CA LYS A 601 -39.55 -6.84 -7.37
C LYS A 601 -38.78 -5.51 -7.51
N LEU A 602 -37.53 -5.48 -7.04
CA LEU A 602 -36.66 -4.31 -7.19
C LEU A 602 -36.40 -4.00 -8.67
N VAL A 603 -36.11 -5.01 -9.49
CA VAL A 603 -35.91 -4.87 -10.94
C VAL A 603 -37.17 -4.35 -11.64
N ALA A 604 -38.36 -4.80 -11.23
CA ALA A 604 -39.63 -4.31 -11.76
C ALA A 604 -39.86 -2.83 -11.40
N GLU A 605 -39.53 -2.41 -10.18
CA GLU A 605 -39.60 -1.02 -9.73
C GLU A 605 -38.61 -0.13 -10.51
N THR A 606 -37.35 -0.56 -10.66
CA THR A 606 -36.34 0.18 -11.44
C THR A 606 -36.71 0.32 -12.91
N LYS A 607 -37.33 -0.71 -13.51
CA LYS A 607 -37.81 -0.66 -14.90
C LYS A 607 -38.96 0.35 -15.08
N ASN A 608 -39.81 0.50 -14.07
CA ASN A 608 -40.90 1.46 -14.09
C ASN A 608 -40.37 2.90 -13.93
N GLU A 609 -39.39 3.12 -13.05
CA GLU A 609 -38.70 4.41 -12.91
C GLU A 609 -37.96 4.81 -14.20
N LEU A 610 -37.28 3.86 -14.87
CA LEU A 610 -36.62 4.07 -16.16
C LEU A 610 -37.62 4.46 -17.27
N LYS A 611 -38.82 3.88 -17.25
CA LYS A 611 -39.88 4.24 -18.20
C LYS A 611 -40.35 5.68 -17.97
N ILE A 612 -40.59 6.06 -16.71
CA ILE A 612 -40.98 7.42 -16.34
C ILE A 612 -39.89 8.43 -16.74
N ALA A 613 -38.61 8.08 -16.51
CA ALA A 613 -37.48 8.93 -16.88
C ALA A 613 -37.38 9.15 -18.39
N ARG A 614 -37.63 8.12 -19.22
CA ARG A 614 -37.66 8.25 -20.69
C ARG A 614 -38.79 9.13 -21.18
N GLU A 615 -39.99 9.00 -20.61
CA GLU A 615 -41.14 9.85 -20.96
C GLU A 615 -40.91 11.33 -20.57
N LEU A 616 -40.17 11.57 -19.48
CA LEU A 616 -39.76 12.93 -19.09
C LEU A 616 -38.69 13.50 -20.02
N LEU A 617 -37.76 12.67 -20.49
CA LEU A 617 -36.72 13.06 -21.43
C LEU A 617 -37.32 13.49 -22.77
N GLU A 618 -38.22 12.68 -23.36
CA GLU A 618 -38.92 13.02 -24.62
C GLU A 618 -39.71 14.33 -24.51
N LYS A 619 -40.37 14.57 -23.36
CA LYS A 619 -41.07 15.85 -23.10
C LYS A 619 -40.10 17.02 -23.02
N SER A 620 -38.90 16.81 -22.48
CA SER A 620 -37.89 17.86 -22.36
C SER A 620 -37.26 18.21 -23.71
N GLU A 621 -37.01 17.22 -24.56
CA GLU A 621 -36.49 17.40 -25.92
C GLU A 621 -37.47 18.18 -26.78
N LYS A 622 -38.76 17.81 -26.74
CA LYS A 622 -39.81 18.54 -27.47
C LYS A 622 -39.93 20.01 -27.05
N ARG A 623 -39.80 20.29 -25.74
CA ARG A 623 -39.78 21.67 -25.23
C ARG A 623 -38.55 22.43 -25.72
N LEU A 624 -37.42 21.76 -25.91
CA LEU A 624 -36.20 22.38 -26.41
C LEU A 624 -36.40 22.81 -27.88
N GLU A 625 -36.99 21.95 -28.70
CA GLU A 625 -37.31 22.25 -30.11
C GLU A 625 -38.29 23.43 -30.24
N ASP A 626 -39.31 23.50 -29.38
CA ASP A 626 -40.26 24.62 -29.33
C ASP A 626 -39.54 25.95 -29.01
N VAL A 627 -38.65 25.94 -28.01
CA VAL A 627 -37.87 27.13 -27.61
C VAL A 627 -36.90 27.56 -28.72
N GLU A 628 -36.25 26.64 -29.41
CA GLU A 628 -35.38 26.95 -30.54
C GLU A 628 -36.14 27.56 -31.72
N THR A 629 -37.40 27.17 -31.89
CA THR A 629 -38.29 27.73 -32.92
C THR A 629 -38.71 29.16 -32.55
N GLU A 630 -39.12 29.40 -31.31
CA GLU A 630 -39.42 30.75 -30.82
C GLU A 630 -38.23 31.70 -30.93
N LEU A 631 -37.01 31.21 -30.64
CA LEU A 631 -35.79 32.01 -30.72
C LEU A 631 -35.47 32.42 -32.17
N ARG A 632 -35.72 31.51 -33.14
CA ARG A 632 -35.58 31.80 -34.57
C ARG A 632 -36.56 32.88 -35.03
N ASP A 633 -37.83 32.78 -34.63
CA ASP A 633 -38.86 33.76 -34.97
C ASP A 633 -38.57 35.13 -34.37
N LEU A 634 -38.09 35.18 -33.12
CA LEU A 634 -37.71 36.43 -32.47
C LEU A 634 -36.53 37.09 -33.18
N LYS A 635 -35.55 36.30 -33.61
CA LYS A 635 -34.37 36.78 -34.36
C LYS A 635 -34.78 37.37 -35.71
N ALA A 636 -35.72 36.72 -36.42
CA ALA A 636 -36.26 37.23 -37.67
C ALA A 636 -37.01 38.56 -37.49
N LYS A 637 -37.87 38.66 -36.47
CA LYS A 637 -38.58 39.92 -36.13
C LYS A 637 -37.61 41.04 -35.74
N PHE A 638 -36.53 40.72 -35.05
CA PHE A 638 -35.50 41.69 -34.68
C PHE A 638 -34.74 42.21 -35.90
N GLN A 639 -34.37 41.33 -36.84
CA GLN A 639 -33.75 41.73 -38.11
C GLN A 639 -34.67 42.63 -38.95
N GLU A 640 -35.95 42.27 -39.07
CA GLU A 640 -36.92 43.06 -39.83
C GLU A 640 -37.16 44.45 -39.21
N SER A 641 -37.11 44.55 -37.88
CA SER A 641 -37.20 45.81 -37.13
C SER A 641 -35.94 46.67 -37.31
N LEU A 642 -34.75 46.04 -37.39
CA LEU A 642 -33.49 46.71 -37.67
C LEU A 642 -33.48 47.31 -39.08
N GLU A 643 -33.91 46.54 -40.08
CA GLU A 643 -33.99 46.97 -41.48
C GLU A 643 -34.98 48.13 -41.66
N LYS A 644 -36.15 48.07 -40.98
CA LYS A 644 -37.12 49.19 -40.97
C LYS A 644 -36.58 50.45 -40.29
N LYS A 645 -35.71 50.33 -39.29
CA LYS A 645 -35.05 51.49 -38.66
C LYS A 645 -33.93 52.06 -39.53
N ILE A 646 -33.17 51.21 -40.22
CA ILE A 646 -32.11 51.63 -41.14
C ILE A 646 -32.68 52.37 -42.35
N ASN A 647 -33.84 51.94 -42.87
CA ASN A 647 -34.50 52.61 -44.00
C ASN A 647 -35.25 53.92 -43.65
N ASN A 648 -35.32 54.28 -42.36
CA ASN A 648 -35.96 55.51 -41.87
C ASN A 648 -34.94 56.56 -41.35
N PHE A 649 -33.64 56.27 -41.49
CA PHE A 649 -32.54 57.23 -41.37
C PHE A 649 -32.02 57.55 -42.78
#